data_AF-A0A1Z5KBY0-F1
#
_entry.id   AF-A0A1Z5KBY0-F1
#
_cell.length_a   1.000
_cell.length_b   1.000
_cell.length_c   1.000
_cell.angle_alpha   90.00
_cell.angle_beta   90.00
_cell.angle_gamma   90.00
#
_symmetry.space_group_name_H-M   'P 1'
#
loop_
_entity.id
_entity.type
_entity.pdbx_description
1 polymer ?
#
loop_
_entity_poly.entity_id
_entity_poly.type
_entity_poly.pdbx_seq_one_letter_code
_entity_poly.pdbx_strand_id
1 'polypeptide(L)'
;MARLSEKNRKTKNPKVSSSQNDNDEVTNDEPEVWDVIKVINPKDDDKPTCRSKRCKKTAVAVWAASRQPEDTWPVCEKCQLAEFGGWPEGVEPPEDDDNEPAGTEKEDANKKTTKRSVSPEKAADSGKPNSNDETTTPTDEQSKGADEEKWKLSEILSKEDLTGRGHRKCMRDDCKNRAACVYVSTKTPKEKWYTCLDCQESDFGGWPDANELPVSVMTDEHKDALLKHCARKSNVEMPFFGSKTPRNTGKIRAISPDMADENGANDPDTPEHDGDDESEAEEVWDLVKIIGIDALSIDSPIKCSTETCLLPAACVYVSSQAPMEKWYTCLDCQEKDYGGWPDVDDLPVKSLSDEHQKVLKEKCSNKPNIKMPVFDPKTPSDKSQQQITNNFFSFDDASDGTQCGTGDDINLVSPVPTVPDKAKKQPSKEALALHKKWLEEAEALGGPGARIIVSKPAAKDKIFETMFDAFRPMNITEIFLVHKGAIPKPVLKSCLDDMVKGKTNPFDDSDSEEANRDHSDDQPTASDHFAGSLFLKAGKSSNASVYYVDYSKAKNGNGLDADERNDLYADSTQAVLEEEDLQNKIRSTKDRTKELLSQPTNEELVVRLDDAEANLLSITKKVEEARQLKVNEKHKEQTKRRIEHFASEWRKRLRLTMDFLHTMEEVSDGMVSAKKCLSGDGQIEMDSDEVAVKQAVALAKKKHSGPPRPLKRRKTKETETSDGIAPSKNFVAVRLNSQGRVERVLLDDGNDADS
;
A
#
# COMPACT_ATOMS: atom_id res chain seq x y z
N MET A 1 69.75 -48.28 13.32
CA MET A 1 69.67 -49.64 13.89
C MET A 1 69.53 -49.54 15.40
N ALA A 2 68.77 -50.46 16.00
CA ALA A 2 68.31 -50.60 17.41
C ALA A 2 66.99 -49.85 17.72
N ARG A 3 65.82 -50.51 17.79
CA ARG A 3 65.23 -51.35 18.89
C ARG A 3 64.77 -50.46 20.07
N LEU A 4 63.58 -50.54 20.68
CA LEU A 4 62.67 -51.67 20.98
C LEU A 4 61.35 -51.17 21.63
N SER A 5 60.30 -51.98 21.52
CA SER A 5 59.20 -52.32 22.48
C SER A 5 58.15 -51.27 22.89
N GLU A 6 56.86 -51.45 22.57
CA GLU A 6 55.84 -52.37 23.17
C GLU A 6 55.46 -52.09 24.62
N LYS A 7 54.18 -51.75 24.84
CA LYS A 7 53.40 -52.21 26.01
C LYS A 7 51.89 -52.25 25.72
N ASN A 8 51.42 -53.49 25.58
CA ASN A 8 50.04 -53.95 25.60
C ASN A 8 49.39 -53.85 26.99
N ARG A 9 48.05 -53.65 27.04
CA ARG A 9 47.12 -54.31 27.99
C ARG A 9 45.67 -54.08 27.52
N LYS A 10 45.06 -55.03 26.79
CA LYS A 10 44.29 -56.22 27.22
C LYS A 10 42.93 -55.93 27.89
N THR A 11 41.90 -55.91 27.02
CA THR A 11 40.53 -56.46 27.11
C THR A 11 40.09 -57.14 28.42
N LYS A 12 38.88 -56.77 28.87
CA LYS A 12 37.91 -57.66 29.56
C LYS A 12 36.48 -57.25 29.18
N ASN A 13 35.78 -58.14 28.46
CA ASN A 13 34.31 -58.20 28.47
C ASN A 13 33.83 -58.74 29.83
N PRO A 14 32.63 -58.33 30.27
CA PRO A 14 31.58 -59.34 30.36
C PRO A 14 30.14 -58.82 30.07
N LYS A 15 29.41 -59.66 29.31
CA LYS A 15 28.13 -60.30 29.72
C LYS A 15 26.89 -59.41 29.92
N VAL A 16 26.06 -59.43 28.87
CA VAL A 16 24.60 -59.65 28.83
C VAL A 16 23.85 -59.58 30.17
N SER A 17 22.96 -58.60 30.29
CA SER A 17 21.74 -58.65 31.10
C SER A 17 20.61 -57.93 30.37
N SER A 18 19.45 -58.58 30.34
CA SER A 18 18.17 -58.14 29.81
C SER A 18 17.54 -57.00 30.64
N SER A 19 16.98 -56.00 29.97
CA SER A 19 15.96 -55.08 30.50
C SER A 19 15.34 -54.36 29.29
N GLN A 20 14.08 -54.66 28.99
CA GLN A 20 12.90 -53.82 29.21
C GLN A 20 12.64 -52.89 28.01
N ASN A 21 11.46 -53.09 27.41
CA ASN A 21 10.88 -52.23 26.39
C ASN A 21 10.57 -50.87 27.03
N ASP A 22 11.33 -49.85 26.66
CA ASP A 22 10.90 -48.46 26.80
C ASP A 22 10.56 -47.97 25.38
N ASN A 23 9.28 -47.71 25.16
CA ASN A 23 8.81 -46.95 24.01
C ASN A 23 9.24 -45.50 24.24
N ASP A 24 10.37 -45.11 23.64
CA ASP A 24 10.73 -43.71 23.49
C ASP A 24 9.78 -43.09 22.45
N GLU A 25 8.68 -42.55 22.95
CA GLU A 25 7.85 -41.59 22.26
C GLU A 25 8.72 -40.34 22.03
N VAL A 26 9.26 -40.22 20.83
CA VAL A 26 9.97 -39.02 20.37
C VAL A 26 8.96 -37.88 20.37
N THR A 27 8.89 -37.16 21.49
CA THR A 27 8.15 -35.90 21.56
C THR A 27 8.85 -34.94 20.62
N ASN A 28 8.21 -34.66 19.49
CA ASN A 28 8.66 -33.70 18.53
C ASN A 28 8.57 -32.31 19.19
N ASP A 29 9.64 -31.93 19.90
CA ASP A 29 9.81 -30.65 20.60
C ASP A 29 10.03 -29.52 19.58
N GLU A 30 9.05 -29.34 18.69
CA GLU A 30 8.98 -28.14 17.87
C GLU A 30 8.83 -26.94 18.81
N PRO A 31 9.61 -25.86 18.59
CA PRO A 31 9.56 -24.69 19.44
C PRO A 31 8.15 -24.12 19.47
N GLU A 32 7.60 -23.98 20.67
CA GLU A 32 6.30 -23.35 20.87
C GLU A 32 6.36 -21.90 20.41
N VAL A 33 5.59 -21.58 19.37
CA VAL A 33 5.46 -20.23 18.83
C VAL A 33 4.42 -19.47 19.66
N TRP A 34 4.74 -18.23 20.02
CA TRP A 34 3.87 -17.33 20.76
C TRP A 34 3.57 -16.11 19.89
N ASP A 35 2.30 -15.70 19.83
CA ASP A 35 1.84 -14.55 19.04
C ASP A 35 1.20 -13.47 19.92
N VAL A 36 1.42 -12.18 19.60
CA VAL A 36 0.75 -11.07 20.28
C VAL A 36 -0.70 -11.01 19.83
N ILE A 37 -1.63 -11.29 20.76
CA ILE A 37 -3.08 -11.27 20.47
C ILE A 37 -3.74 -9.95 20.87
N LYS A 38 -3.14 -9.19 21.79
CA LYS A 38 -3.71 -7.92 22.28
C LYS A 38 -2.64 -6.98 22.83
N VAL A 39 -2.67 -5.73 22.38
CA VAL A 39 -1.97 -4.60 23.03
C VAL A 39 -2.96 -3.93 23.98
N ILE A 40 -2.58 -3.76 25.25
CA ILE A 40 -3.45 -3.20 26.30
C ILE A 40 -3.20 -1.70 26.38
N ASN A 41 -4.25 -0.89 26.21
CA ASN A 41 -4.12 0.55 26.30
C ASN A 41 -3.94 0.98 27.78
N PRO A 42 -3.01 1.89 28.09
CA PRO A 42 -2.89 2.45 29.44
C PRO A 42 -4.15 3.17 29.95
N LYS A 43 -5.23 3.31 29.17
CA LYS A 43 -6.51 3.87 29.63
C LYS A 43 -7.59 2.83 29.98
N ASP A 44 -7.37 1.55 29.70
CA ASP A 44 -8.36 0.49 29.98
C ASP A 44 -8.47 0.20 31.49
N ASP A 45 -9.67 0.07 32.06
CA ASP A 45 -9.82 -0.17 33.52
C ASP A 45 -9.46 -1.61 33.94
N ASP A 46 -9.59 -2.59 33.04
CA ASP A 46 -9.35 -4.01 33.30
C ASP A 46 -7.98 -4.47 32.78
N LYS A 47 -6.92 -4.07 33.47
CA LYS A 47 -5.54 -4.43 33.06
C LYS A 47 -5.00 -5.63 33.84
N PRO A 48 -4.63 -6.73 33.16
CA PRO A 48 -3.95 -7.84 33.81
C PRO A 48 -2.57 -7.42 34.32
N THR A 49 -2.11 -8.09 35.38
CA THR A 49 -0.75 -7.93 35.91
C THR A 49 0.23 -8.79 35.09
N CYS A 50 1.46 -8.31 34.93
CA CYS A 50 2.52 -9.02 34.23
C CYS A 50 2.75 -10.41 34.83
N ARG A 51 2.70 -11.46 34.00
CA ARG A 51 2.88 -12.87 34.38
C ARG A 51 4.36 -13.24 34.63
N SER A 52 5.31 -12.43 34.14
CA SER A 52 6.74 -12.66 34.37
C SER A 52 7.07 -12.71 35.86
N LYS A 53 7.87 -13.72 36.25
CA LYS A 53 8.19 -13.99 37.65
C LYS A 53 8.78 -12.75 38.32
N ARG A 54 8.14 -12.30 39.41
CA ARG A 54 8.52 -11.12 40.23
C ARG A 54 8.20 -9.75 39.62
N CYS A 55 7.54 -9.66 38.47
CA CYS A 55 7.06 -8.38 37.96
C CYS A 55 5.66 -8.10 38.50
N LYS A 56 5.47 -6.94 39.14
CA LYS A 56 4.14 -6.46 39.62
C LYS A 56 3.57 -5.34 38.76
N LYS A 57 4.20 -5.08 37.61
CA LYS A 57 3.75 -4.03 36.70
C LYS A 57 2.53 -4.48 35.93
N THR A 58 1.77 -3.51 35.46
CA THR A 58 0.64 -3.72 34.56
C THR A 58 1.14 -4.22 33.21
N ALA A 59 0.44 -5.19 32.62
CA ALA A 59 0.77 -5.68 31.29
C ALA A 59 0.38 -4.65 30.22
N VAL A 60 1.21 -4.56 29.18
CA VAL A 60 0.99 -3.74 27.98
C VAL A 60 0.70 -4.59 26.75
N ALA A 61 1.01 -5.89 26.81
CA ALA A 61 0.72 -6.86 25.76
C ALA A 61 0.27 -8.19 26.36
N VAL A 62 -0.53 -8.94 25.61
CA VAL A 62 -0.91 -10.32 25.90
C VAL A 62 -0.49 -11.19 24.73
N TRP A 63 0.34 -12.19 25.01
CA TRP A 63 0.71 -13.23 24.06
C TRP A 63 -0.17 -14.47 24.24
N ALA A 64 -0.33 -15.28 23.21
CA ALA A 64 -0.92 -16.61 23.32
C ALA A 64 -0.07 -17.63 22.55
N ALA A 65 0.01 -18.85 23.05
CA ALA A 65 0.68 -19.94 22.35
C ALA A 65 -0.12 -20.32 21.11
N SER A 66 0.51 -20.43 19.94
CA SER A 66 -0.19 -20.72 18.68
C SER A 66 -0.91 -22.08 18.71
N ARG A 67 -0.46 -23.02 19.57
CA ARG A 67 -1.09 -24.34 19.77
C ARG A 67 -2.22 -24.35 20.81
N GLN A 68 -2.21 -23.41 21.75
CA GLN A 68 -3.17 -23.31 22.85
C GLN A 68 -3.51 -21.83 23.08
N PRO A 69 -4.40 -21.25 22.24
CA PRO A 69 -4.72 -19.82 22.31
C PRO A 69 -5.35 -19.40 23.65
N GLU A 70 -5.87 -20.35 24.43
CA GLU A 70 -6.33 -20.15 25.80
C GLU A 70 -5.21 -19.88 26.82
N ASP A 71 -3.97 -20.32 26.56
CA ASP A 71 -2.84 -20.02 27.44
C ASP A 71 -2.26 -18.64 27.09
N THR A 72 -2.69 -17.64 27.86
CA THR A 72 -2.33 -16.24 27.63
C THR A 72 -1.22 -15.77 28.56
N TRP A 73 -0.23 -15.06 28.03
CA TRP A 73 0.93 -14.57 28.76
C TRP A 73 0.97 -13.02 28.75
N PRO A 74 0.31 -12.36 29.72
CA PRO A 74 0.33 -10.90 29.82
C PRO A 74 1.69 -10.40 30.31
N VAL A 75 2.31 -9.45 29.61
CA VAL A 75 3.64 -8.90 29.94
C VAL A 75 3.67 -7.38 29.94
N CYS A 76 4.40 -6.81 30.89
CA CYS A 76 4.72 -5.38 30.89
C CYS A 76 5.82 -5.07 29.86
N GLU A 77 5.98 -3.82 29.47
CA GLU A 77 6.92 -3.39 28.43
C GLU A 77 8.37 -3.84 28.68
N LYS A 78 8.84 -3.77 29.94
CA LYS A 78 10.20 -4.22 30.29
C LYS A 78 10.36 -5.74 30.14
N CYS A 79 9.31 -6.50 30.45
CA CYS A 79 9.34 -7.96 30.33
C CYS A 79 9.14 -8.40 28.88
N GLN A 80 8.34 -7.68 28.09
CA GLN A 80 8.24 -7.83 26.64
C GLN A 80 9.62 -7.81 25.99
N LEU A 81 10.39 -6.75 26.24
CA LEU A 81 11.73 -6.59 25.69
C LEU A 81 12.71 -7.66 26.18
N ALA A 82 12.59 -8.09 27.44
CA ALA A 82 13.50 -9.05 28.05
C ALA A 82 13.21 -10.51 27.67
N GLU A 83 11.94 -10.89 27.54
CA GLU A 83 11.52 -12.28 27.28
C GLU A 83 11.27 -12.55 25.78
N PHE A 84 10.76 -11.55 25.03
CA PHE A 84 10.37 -11.70 23.61
C PHE A 84 11.23 -10.88 22.65
N GLY A 85 12.26 -10.18 23.14
CA GLY A 85 13.26 -9.50 22.30
C GLY A 85 12.77 -8.24 21.58
N GLY A 86 11.54 -7.78 21.80
CA GLY A 86 10.99 -6.63 21.09
C GLY A 86 9.48 -6.67 20.91
N TRP A 87 8.99 -5.72 20.12
CA TRP A 87 7.65 -5.78 19.56
C TRP A 87 7.72 -6.48 18.20
N PRO A 88 6.72 -7.32 17.85
CA PRO A 88 6.62 -7.88 16.51
C PRO A 88 6.55 -6.79 15.44
N GLU A 89 6.99 -7.12 14.23
CA GLU A 89 6.91 -6.19 13.09
C GLU A 89 5.46 -5.76 12.85
N GLY A 90 5.23 -4.45 12.76
CA GLY A 90 3.88 -3.86 12.58
C GLY A 90 3.06 -3.67 13.86
N VAL A 91 3.58 -4.01 15.04
CA VAL A 91 2.95 -3.71 16.33
C VAL A 91 3.77 -2.64 17.06
N GLU A 92 3.19 -1.46 17.25
CA GLU A 92 3.85 -0.36 17.95
C GLU A 92 3.57 -0.41 19.47
N PRO A 93 4.56 -0.05 20.32
CA PRO A 93 4.33 0.11 21.75
C PRO A 93 3.26 1.17 22.02
N PRO A 94 2.42 1.01 23.07
CA PRO A 94 1.52 2.06 23.49
C PRO A 94 2.34 3.30 23.89
N GLU A 95 1.97 4.48 23.37
CA GLU A 95 2.61 5.74 23.69
C GLU A 95 2.31 6.13 25.15
N ASP A 96 3.36 6.32 25.96
CA ASP A 96 3.24 6.85 27.32
C ASP A 96 2.97 8.36 27.24
N ASP A 97 1.70 8.76 27.41
CA ASP A 97 1.24 10.16 27.40
C ASP A 97 1.86 11.05 28.53
N ASP A 98 2.65 10.48 29.45
CA ASP A 98 3.10 11.14 30.69
C ASP A 98 4.51 11.79 30.63
N ASN A 99 5.13 11.92 29.46
CA ASN A 99 6.47 12.52 29.36
C ASN A 99 6.44 14.07 29.26
N GLU A 100 5.82 14.73 30.24
CA GLU A 100 6.09 16.15 30.53
C GLU A 100 7.45 16.27 31.26
N PRO A 101 8.42 17.05 30.76
CA PRO A 101 9.74 17.14 31.39
C PRO A 101 9.67 17.88 32.73
N ALA A 102 9.82 17.13 33.82
CA ALA A 102 10.00 17.64 35.18
C ALA A 102 11.21 18.59 35.25
N GLY A 103 10.96 19.80 35.74
CA GLY A 103 11.95 20.85 35.94
C GLY A 103 13.11 20.43 36.84
N THR A 104 14.33 20.75 36.41
CA THR A 104 15.56 20.57 37.17
C THR A 104 15.63 21.56 38.34
N GLU A 105 15.42 21.08 39.56
CA GLU A 105 15.83 21.79 40.78
C GLU A 105 17.34 21.65 41.01
N LYS A 106 18.00 22.78 41.25
CA LYS A 106 19.40 22.86 41.70
C LYS A 106 19.40 23.08 43.21
N GLU A 107 19.95 22.13 43.96
CA GLU A 107 20.56 22.40 45.25
C GLU A 107 21.94 23.03 45.03
N ASP A 108 22.21 24.18 45.65
CA ASP A 108 23.23 24.23 46.70
C ASP A 108 23.29 25.60 47.39
N ALA A 109 23.38 25.51 48.72
CA ALA A 109 23.38 26.60 49.68
C ALA A 109 24.69 27.38 49.71
N ASN A 110 24.63 28.71 49.95
CA ASN A 110 25.35 29.32 51.07
C ASN A 110 25.04 30.82 51.33
N LYS A 111 24.85 31.11 52.62
CA LYS A 111 25.44 32.21 53.40
C LYS A 111 24.82 33.62 53.40
N LYS A 112 24.34 33.94 54.61
CA LYS A 112 24.54 35.18 55.40
C LYS A 112 23.65 36.40 55.15
N THR A 113 22.79 36.63 56.15
CA THR A 113 22.67 37.86 56.98
C THR A 113 22.70 39.21 56.25
N THR A 114 21.63 40.02 56.40
CA THR A 114 21.53 41.11 57.40
C THR A 114 20.32 42.02 57.13
N LYS A 115 19.53 42.25 58.18
CA LYS A 115 18.67 43.41 58.52
C LYS A 115 18.60 44.57 57.50
N ARG A 116 17.37 45.06 57.23
CA ARG A 116 16.90 46.35 57.78
C ARG A 116 15.41 46.60 57.51
N SER A 117 14.68 46.77 58.60
CA SER A 117 13.40 47.49 58.72
C SER A 117 13.51 48.95 58.27
N VAL A 118 12.37 49.56 57.90
CA VAL A 118 11.86 50.91 58.32
C VAL A 118 10.87 51.45 57.27
N SER A 119 9.58 51.51 57.63
CA SER A 119 8.56 52.49 57.14
C SER A 119 8.91 53.91 57.67
N PRO A 120 8.13 55.00 57.49
CA PRO A 120 6.93 55.27 56.70
C PRO A 120 6.98 56.65 55.97
N GLU A 121 5.93 57.05 55.25
CA GLU A 121 5.17 58.32 55.44
C GLU A 121 4.36 58.77 54.18
N LYS A 122 3.04 58.86 54.41
CA LYS A 122 2.05 59.94 54.15
C LYS A 122 1.99 60.78 52.84
N ALA A 123 0.71 60.96 52.46
CA ALA A 123 0.04 62.14 51.85
C ALA A 123 0.29 62.36 50.34
N ALA A 124 -0.67 62.77 49.51
CA ALA A 124 -2.09 63.09 49.62
C ALA A 124 -2.70 63.11 48.19
N ASP A 125 -4.04 63.13 48.15
CA ASP A 125 -4.86 63.99 47.27
C ASP A 125 -5.54 63.44 45.99
N SER A 126 -6.84 63.78 45.97
CA SER A 126 -7.80 64.05 44.89
C SER A 126 -8.09 63.06 43.73
N GLY A 127 -9.37 62.67 43.60
CA GLY A 127 -10.03 62.45 42.30
C GLY A 127 -10.95 61.23 42.14
N LYS A 128 -12.24 61.38 42.44
CA LYS A 128 -13.37 60.54 41.91
C LYS A 128 -13.69 60.95 40.45
N PRO A 129 -14.50 60.22 39.63
CA PRO A 129 -15.55 59.27 40.02
C PRO A 129 -15.73 57.97 39.19
N ASN A 130 -16.44 57.03 39.84
CA ASN A 130 -17.34 55.98 39.35
C ASN A 130 -17.57 55.76 37.84
N SER A 131 -17.44 54.49 37.46
CA SER A 131 -18.48 53.76 36.74
C SER A 131 -18.51 52.31 37.25
N ASN A 132 -19.71 51.87 37.65
CA ASN A 132 -20.00 50.50 38.07
C ASN A 132 -19.95 49.59 36.85
N ASP A 133 -19.31 48.43 36.97
CA ASP A 133 -19.61 47.30 36.09
C ASP A 133 -19.77 46.05 36.95
N GLU A 134 -20.89 45.37 36.75
CA GLU A 134 -21.38 44.25 37.52
C GLU A 134 -20.64 42.97 37.13
N THR A 135 -19.95 42.39 38.10
CA THR A 135 -19.42 41.03 38.03
C THR A 135 -20.57 40.03 37.93
N THR A 136 -20.81 39.52 36.72
CA THR A 136 -21.53 38.25 36.51
C THR A 136 -20.53 37.18 36.08
N THR A 137 -20.39 36.16 36.91
CA THR A 137 -19.75 34.88 36.63
C THR A 137 -20.51 34.07 35.57
N PRO A 138 -19.84 33.47 34.57
CA PRO A 138 -20.27 32.23 33.94
C PRO A 138 -19.41 31.08 34.50
N THR A 139 -19.95 30.19 35.32
CA THR A 139 -20.57 28.90 34.95
C THR A 139 -19.80 28.13 33.86
N ASP A 140 -19.17 27.04 34.30
CA ASP A 140 -18.53 26.00 33.50
C ASP A 140 -19.47 25.48 32.40
N GLU A 141 -19.15 25.79 31.14
CA GLU A 141 -19.68 25.09 29.97
C GLU A 141 -18.55 24.30 29.31
N GLN A 142 -18.87 23.02 29.06
CA GLN A 142 -18.06 22.03 28.37
C GLN A 142 -17.41 22.60 27.10
N SER A 143 -16.09 22.54 27.04
CA SER A 143 -15.29 22.84 25.85
C SER A 143 -15.63 21.85 24.73
N LYS A 144 -16.60 22.20 23.89
CA LYS A 144 -16.73 21.62 22.54
C LYS A 144 -15.42 21.88 21.82
N GLY A 145 -14.74 20.81 21.40
CA GLY A 145 -13.48 20.86 20.68
C GLY A 145 -13.56 21.88 19.55
N ALA A 146 -12.78 22.96 19.65
CA ALA A 146 -12.60 23.86 18.55
C ALA A 146 -11.88 23.06 17.47
N ASP A 147 -12.59 22.72 16.40
CA ASP A 147 -12.01 21.99 15.27
C ASP A 147 -10.70 22.67 14.87
N GLU A 148 -9.57 22.02 15.11
CA GLU A 148 -8.27 22.60 14.79
C GLU A 148 -8.21 22.85 13.28
N GLU A 149 -7.78 24.05 12.90
CA GLU A 149 -7.66 24.40 11.49
C GLU A 149 -6.52 23.61 10.86
N LYS A 150 -6.88 22.58 10.08
CA LYS A 150 -5.93 21.77 9.34
C LYS A 150 -5.62 22.42 7.99
N TRP A 151 -4.35 22.38 7.60
CA TRP A 151 -3.88 22.89 6.32
C TRP A 151 -3.42 21.72 5.46
N LYS A 152 -3.89 21.64 4.22
CA LYS A 152 -3.54 20.57 3.29
C LYS A 152 -2.66 21.09 2.16
N LEU A 153 -1.60 20.36 1.83
CA LEU A 153 -0.76 20.67 0.67
C LEU A 153 -1.61 20.53 -0.61
N SER A 154 -1.80 21.63 -1.32
CA SER A 154 -2.65 21.69 -2.51
C SER A 154 -1.86 21.62 -3.81
N GLU A 155 -0.68 22.24 -3.85
CA GLU A 155 0.09 22.42 -5.08
C GLU A 155 1.59 22.56 -4.75
N ILE A 156 2.43 21.93 -5.56
CA ILE A 156 3.87 22.20 -5.61
C ILE A 156 4.11 23.06 -6.85
N LEU A 157 4.67 24.25 -6.66
CA LEU A 157 4.82 25.23 -7.74
C LEU A 157 5.72 24.70 -8.85
N SER A 158 5.29 24.88 -10.10
CA SER A 158 6.00 24.39 -11.29
C SER A 158 7.38 25.03 -11.46
N LYS A 159 8.27 24.42 -12.26
CA LYS A 159 9.59 25.00 -12.57
C LYS A 159 9.46 26.42 -13.15
N GLU A 160 8.43 26.65 -13.96
CA GLU A 160 8.12 27.94 -14.58
C GLU A 160 7.72 28.98 -13.52
N ASP A 161 6.92 28.60 -12.52
CA ASP A 161 6.54 29.47 -11.40
C ASP A 161 7.73 29.81 -10.51
N LEU A 162 8.63 28.84 -10.31
CA LEU A 162 9.83 28.98 -9.50
C LEU A 162 10.88 29.88 -10.16
N THR A 163 11.06 29.76 -11.48
CA THR A 163 12.10 30.47 -12.23
C THR A 163 11.61 31.79 -12.83
N GLY A 164 10.29 31.93 -13.02
CA GLY A 164 9.66 33.07 -13.66
C GLY A 164 9.80 34.40 -12.90
N ARG A 165 9.60 35.50 -13.64
CA ARG A 165 9.56 36.87 -13.07
C ARG A 165 8.41 37.08 -12.08
N GLY A 166 7.38 36.23 -12.13
CA GLY A 166 6.20 36.26 -11.26
C GLY A 166 6.24 35.29 -10.07
N HIS A 167 7.43 34.82 -9.64
CA HIS A 167 7.53 33.88 -8.53
C HIS A 167 6.86 34.44 -7.25
N ARG A 168 6.17 33.56 -6.53
CA ARG A 168 5.58 33.88 -5.23
C ARG A 168 6.66 33.82 -4.15
N LYS A 169 6.55 34.69 -3.15
CA LYS A 169 7.42 34.65 -1.95
C LYS A 169 6.75 33.82 -0.87
N CYS A 170 7.56 33.24 0.01
CA CYS A 170 7.05 32.64 1.23
C CYS A 170 6.28 33.70 2.05
N MET A 171 5.12 33.32 2.60
CA MET A 171 4.25 34.20 3.38
C MET A 171 4.66 34.33 4.85
N ARG A 172 5.64 33.55 5.33
CA ARG A 172 6.19 33.72 6.67
C ARG A 172 6.89 35.07 6.77
N ASP A 173 6.55 35.87 7.78
CA ASP A 173 6.91 37.29 7.89
C ASP A 173 8.42 37.59 7.72
N ASP A 174 9.28 36.65 8.13
CA ASP A 174 10.74 36.79 8.08
C ASP A 174 11.42 36.07 6.89
N CYS A 175 10.65 35.38 6.05
CA CYS A 175 11.20 34.56 4.97
C CYS A 175 11.24 35.30 3.63
N LYS A 176 12.44 35.48 3.08
CA LYS A 176 12.66 36.11 1.75
C LYS A 176 12.77 35.10 0.61
N ASN A 177 12.70 33.81 0.89
CA ASN A 177 12.84 32.76 -0.11
C ASN A 177 11.60 32.70 -1.01
N ARG A 178 11.78 32.12 -2.20
CA ARG A 178 10.66 31.84 -3.09
C ARG A 178 9.80 30.73 -2.48
N ALA A 179 8.49 30.82 -2.68
CA ALA A 179 7.61 29.74 -2.29
C ALA A 179 7.89 28.51 -3.17
N ALA A 180 7.88 27.33 -2.56
CA ALA A 180 7.90 26.03 -3.20
C ALA A 180 6.50 25.42 -3.27
N CYS A 181 5.69 25.64 -2.23
CA CYS A 181 4.46 24.90 -1.99
C CYS A 181 3.30 25.84 -1.64
N VAL A 182 2.08 25.37 -1.90
CA VAL A 182 0.83 26.07 -1.60
C VAL A 182 -0.04 25.18 -0.72
N TYR A 183 -0.34 25.64 0.48
CA TYR A 183 -1.27 25.00 1.40
C TYR A 183 -2.64 25.70 1.35
N VAL A 184 -3.72 24.93 1.52
CA VAL A 184 -5.09 25.45 1.63
C VAL A 184 -5.70 25.05 2.97
N SER A 185 -6.43 25.96 3.59
CA SER A 185 -7.16 25.69 4.83
C SER A 185 -8.34 24.76 4.56
N THR A 186 -8.56 23.78 5.42
CA THR A 186 -9.76 22.92 5.36
C THR A 186 -11.03 23.69 5.69
N LYS A 187 -10.94 24.77 6.49
CA LYS A 187 -12.07 25.64 6.85
C LYS A 187 -12.38 26.65 5.75
N THR A 188 -11.34 27.22 5.15
CA THR A 188 -11.44 28.25 4.12
C THR A 188 -10.63 27.86 2.88
N PRO A 189 -11.14 26.99 2.00
CA PRO A 189 -10.39 26.51 0.82
C PRO A 189 -9.94 27.60 -0.16
N LYS A 190 -10.48 28.82 -0.04
CA LYS A 190 -10.07 29.99 -0.82
C LYS A 190 -8.78 30.63 -0.31
N GLU A 191 -8.41 30.36 0.93
CA GLU A 191 -7.22 30.89 1.57
C GLU A 191 -6.02 30.00 1.22
N LYS A 192 -5.01 30.62 0.61
CA LYS A 192 -3.79 29.95 0.14
C LYS A 192 -2.60 30.47 0.93
N TRP A 193 -1.84 29.56 1.52
CA TRP A 193 -0.62 29.84 2.26
C TRP A 193 0.60 29.37 1.48
N TYR A 194 1.52 30.28 1.15
CA TYR A 194 2.69 29.99 0.32
C TYR A 194 3.94 29.80 1.19
N THR A 195 4.61 28.64 1.07
CA THR A 195 5.77 28.29 1.92
C THR A 195 6.99 27.98 1.08
N CYS A 196 8.19 28.35 1.54
CA CYS A 196 9.46 27.85 0.96
C CYS A 196 9.81 26.49 1.57
N LEU A 197 10.86 25.83 1.05
CA LEU A 197 11.26 24.50 1.53
C LEU A 197 11.67 24.50 3.01
N ASP A 198 12.43 25.50 3.46
CA ASP A 198 12.88 25.55 4.85
C ASP A 198 11.73 25.85 5.83
N CYS A 199 10.78 26.70 5.43
CA CYS A 199 9.63 27.05 6.27
C CYS A 199 8.59 25.93 6.30
N GLN A 200 8.42 25.19 5.20
CA GLN A 200 7.55 24.02 5.17
C GLN A 200 7.92 22.99 6.24
N GLU A 201 9.22 22.67 6.34
CA GLU A 201 9.74 21.74 7.36
C GLU A 201 9.40 22.21 8.78
N SER A 202 9.56 23.52 9.04
CA SER A 202 9.30 24.11 10.35
C SER A 202 7.81 24.29 10.69
N ASP A 203 6.97 24.58 9.71
CA ASP A 203 5.58 25.01 9.93
C ASP A 203 4.58 23.86 9.73
N PHE A 204 4.93 22.86 8.90
CA PHE A 204 4.06 21.75 8.52
C PHE A 204 4.70 20.37 8.72
N GLY A 205 5.85 20.30 9.41
CA GLY A 205 6.51 19.04 9.76
C GLY A 205 7.21 18.33 8.60
N GLY A 206 7.39 18.99 7.46
CA GLY A 206 8.09 18.42 6.30
C GLY A 206 7.18 18.19 5.11
N TRP A 207 7.52 17.18 4.30
CA TRP A 207 6.70 16.77 3.17
C TRP A 207 5.66 15.75 3.65
N PRO A 208 4.40 15.85 3.20
CA PRO A 208 3.45 14.76 3.43
C PRO A 208 3.91 13.51 2.66
N ASP A 209 3.34 12.36 3.02
CA ASP A 209 3.68 11.08 2.40
C ASP A 209 3.59 11.16 0.87
N ALA A 210 4.41 10.35 0.18
CA ALA A 210 4.51 10.35 -1.28
C ALA A 210 3.13 10.21 -1.97
N ASN A 211 2.18 9.55 -1.30
CA ASN A 211 0.83 9.26 -1.75
C ASN A 211 -0.10 10.48 -1.71
N GLU A 212 0.24 11.49 -0.90
CA GLU A 212 -0.53 12.72 -0.68
C GLU A 212 0.01 13.91 -1.47
N LEU A 213 1.15 13.75 -2.15
CA LEU A 213 1.76 14.82 -2.94
C LEU A 213 0.90 15.10 -4.19
N PRO A 214 0.58 16.38 -4.48
CA PRO A 214 -0.28 16.77 -5.60
C PRO A 214 0.38 16.62 -6.99
N VAL A 215 1.59 16.06 -7.06
CA VAL A 215 2.36 15.86 -8.29
C VAL A 215 2.78 14.40 -8.39
N SER A 216 2.40 13.74 -9.48
CA SER A 216 2.69 12.31 -9.70
C SER A 216 4.14 12.03 -10.11
N VAL A 217 4.85 13.00 -10.69
CA VAL A 217 6.26 12.90 -11.09
C VAL A 217 6.92 14.28 -10.99
N MET A 218 7.96 14.40 -10.16
CA MET A 218 8.83 15.58 -10.13
C MET A 218 10.09 15.28 -10.93
N THR A 219 10.40 16.09 -11.94
CA THR A 219 11.63 15.91 -12.73
C THR A 219 12.85 16.38 -11.92
N ASP A 220 14.04 15.84 -12.23
CA ASP A 220 15.29 16.27 -11.58
C ASP A 220 15.54 17.78 -11.76
N GLU A 221 15.17 18.34 -12.92
CA GLU A 221 15.25 19.79 -13.17
C GLU A 221 14.33 20.62 -12.25
N HIS A 222 13.16 20.08 -11.92
CA HIS A 222 12.23 20.72 -11.00
C HIS A 222 12.75 20.65 -9.57
N LYS A 223 13.30 19.49 -9.16
CA LYS A 223 13.97 19.31 -7.88
C LYS A 223 15.16 20.26 -7.70
N ASP A 224 15.99 20.39 -8.73
CA ASP A 224 17.12 21.33 -8.73
C ASP A 224 16.66 22.78 -8.64
N ALA A 225 15.57 23.15 -9.35
CA ALA A 225 14.99 24.49 -9.25
C ALA A 225 14.48 24.79 -7.84
N LEU A 226 13.80 23.83 -7.20
CA LEU A 226 13.32 23.92 -5.83
C LEU A 226 14.48 24.11 -4.84
N LEU A 227 15.50 23.26 -4.89
CA LEU A 227 16.66 23.35 -4.02
C LEU A 227 17.44 24.66 -4.21
N LYS A 228 17.61 25.09 -5.47
CA LYS A 228 18.38 26.30 -5.80
C LYS A 228 17.67 27.60 -5.40
N HIS A 229 16.34 27.65 -5.49
CA HIS A 229 15.59 28.90 -5.35
C HIS A 229 14.72 29.00 -4.09
N CYS A 230 14.35 27.86 -3.50
CA CYS A 230 13.39 27.81 -2.39
C CYS A 230 13.98 27.26 -1.08
N ALA A 231 15.22 26.76 -1.08
CA ALA A 231 15.93 26.34 0.12
C ALA A 231 17.15 27.23 0.41
N ARG A 232 17.38 27.50 1.70
CA ARG A 232 18.61 28.12 2.21
C ARG A 232 19.60 27.06 2.68
N LYS A 233 19.09 25.93 3.20
CA LYS A 233 19.92 24.78 3.57
C LYS A 233 20.28 23.99 2.31
N SER A 234 21.53 23.53 2.19
CA SER A 234 21.98 22.69 1.07
C SER A 234 21.53 21.23 1.19
N ASN A 235 21.09 20.80 2.38
CA ASN A 235 20.64 19.45 2.69
C ASN A 235 19.19 19.50 3.19
N VAL A 236 18.26 19.94 2.35
CA VAL A 236 16.83 19.73 2.63
C VAL A 236 16.46 18.35 2.09
N GLU A 237 15.85 17.51 2.93
CA GLU A 237 15.31 16.23 2.49
C GLU A 237 14.14 16.47 1.52
N MET A 238 14.25 15.86 0.34
CA MET A 238 13.23 15.93 -0.71
C MET A 238 12.58 14.56 -0.84
N PRO A 239 11.25 14.47 -0.97
CA PRO A 239 10.55 13.21 -1.10
C PRO A 239 11.01 12.50 -2.39
N PHE A 240 11.08 11.18 -2.32
CA PHE A 240 11.56 10.37 -3.43
C PHE A 240 10.45 10.22 -4.48
N PHE A 241 10.56 10.95 -5.60
CA PHE A 241 9.69 10.76 -6.76
C PHE A 241 10.35 9.72 -7.68
N GLY A 242 9.73 8.56 -7.88
CA GLY A 242 10.29 7.50 -8.71
C GLY A 242 10.57 7.98 -10.14
N SER A 243 11.86 8.00 -10.54
CA SER A 243 12.26 8.37 -11.89
C SER A 243 11.97 7.22 -12.86
N LYS A 244 10.89 7.33 -13.65
CA LYS A 244 10.67 6.45 -14.81
C LYS A 244 11.62 6.90 -15.93
N THR A 245 12.80 6.29 -16.02
CA THR A 245 13.67 6.50 -17.19
C THR A 245 13.13 5.71 -18.41
N PRO A 246 13.04 6.32 -19.61
CA PRO A 246 12.63 5.60 -20.81
C PRO A 246 13.73 4.64 -21.26
N ARG A 247 13.45 3.32 -21.25
CA ARG A 247 14.33 2.27 -21.81
C ARG A 247 14.49 2.50 -23.31
N ASN A 248 15.69 2.90 -23.73
CA ASN A 248 16.09 2.98 -25.12
C ASN A 248 16.70 1.63 -25.55
N THR A 249 15.92 0.78 -26.23
CA THR A 249 16.36 -0.56 -26.68
C THR A 249 17.23 -0.45 -27.95
N GLY A 250 18.54 -0.32 -27.75
CA GLY A 250 19.56 -0.35 -28.81
C GLY A 250 20.14 -1.76 -29.02
N LYS A 251 19.75 -2.36 -30.14
CA LYS A 251 20.18 -3.65 -30.73
C LYS A 251 21.72 -3.80 -30.82
N ILE A 252 22.31 -4.82 -30.18
CA ILE A 252 23.70 -5.26 -30.41
C ILE A 252 23.73 -6.71 -30.91
N ARG A 253 24.46 -6.91 -32.01
CA ARG A 253 24.66 -8.19 -32.73
C ARG A 253 25.63 -9.10 -31.97
N ALA A 254 25.29 -10.39 -31.96
CA ALA A 254 26.10 -11.49 -31.47
C ALA A 254 27.38 -11.72 -32.31
N ILE A 255 28.48 -12.05 -31.64
CA ILE A 255 29.66 -12.71 -32.21
C ILE A 255 30.02 -13.87 -31.26
N SER A 256 29.98 -15.09 -31.79
CA SER A 256 30.40 -16.34 -31.13
C SER A 256 31.91 -16.39 -30.88
N PRO A 257 32.35 -17.28 -29.97
CA PRO A 257 33.58 -18.02 -30.26
C PRO A 257 33.49 -19.53 -29.98
N ASP A 258 33.99 -20.28 -30.95
CA ASP A 258 34.28 -21.72 -30.94
C ASP A 258 35.50 -22.07 -30.08
N MET A 259 35.36 -23.18 -29.34
CA MET A 259 36.23 -24.38 -29.23
C MET A 259 37.77 -24.23 -29.30
N ALA A 260 38.45 -24.61 -28.22
CA ALA A 260 39.61 -25.52 -28.15
C ALA A 260 40.04 -25.68 -26.67
N ASP A 261 39.79 -26.79 -25.99
CA ASP A 261 40.54 -28.07 -25.96
C ASP A 261 41.83 -28.09 -25.10
N GLU A 262 41.85 -29.13 -24.24
CA GLU A 262 42.98 -29.93 -23.73
C GLU A 262 43.77 -29.59 -22.44
N ASN A 263 43.55 -30.50 -21.46
CA ASN A 263 44.54 -31.33 -20.74
C ASN A 263 45.51 -30.73 -19.71
N GLY A 264 45.43 -31.25 -18.47
CA GLY A 264 46.50 -31.22 -17.48
C GLY A 264 46.16 -31.98 -16.19
N ALA A 265 46.69 -33.20 -16.07
CA ALA A 265 46.50 -34.15 -14.97
C ALA A 265 47.40 -33.91 -13.73
N ASN A 266 47.05 -34.60 -12.63
CA ASN A 266 47.77 -34.88 -11.36
C ASN A 266 47.63 -33.79 -10.28
N ASP A 267 47.30 -34.05 -9.01
CA ASP A 267 47.78 -35.12 -8.10
C ASP A 267 46.78 -35.34 -6.91
N PRO A 268 46.97 -36.41 -6.09
CA PRO A 268 45.99 -37.03 -5.20
C PRO A 268 46.14 -36.65 -3.72
N ASP A 269 45.39 -37.36 -2.89
CA ASP A 269 45.41 -37.46 -1.41
C ASP A 269 44.50 -36.50 -0.66
N THR A 270 43.26 -36.95 -0.43
CA THR A 270 42.46 -36.52 0.71
C THR A 270 41.91 -37.78 1.39
N PRO A 271 42.08 -37.94 2.72
CA PRO A 271 41.82 -39.21 3.39
C PRO A 271 40.32 -39.48 3.52
N GLU A 272 39.97 -40.75 3.31
CA GLU A 272 38.66 -41.36 3.55
C GLU A 272 38.17 -41.01 4.97
N HIS A 273 37.09 -40.23 5.03
CA HIS A 273 36.30 -40.02 6.24
C HIS A 273 35.14 -41.01 6.19
N ASP A 274 35.41 -42.22 6.67
CA ASP A 274 34.39 -43.23 6.92
C ASP A 274 33.58 -42.83 8.16
N GLY A 275 32.28 -42.66 7.97
CA GLY A 275 31.29 -42.72 9.02
C GLY A 275 30.63 -41.39 9.33
N ASP A 276 29.58 -41.08 8.58
CA ASP A 276 28.28 -40.76 9.17
C ASP A 276 27.22 -41.10 8.11
N ASP A 277 26.33 -42.03 8.48
CA ASP A 277 25.09 -42.35 7.76
C ASP A 277 24.17 -41.12 7.92
N GLU A 278 24.52 -40.02 7.24
CA GLU A 278 23.61 -38.90 7.05
C GLU A 278 22.48 -39.43 6.17
N SER A 279 21.37 -39.80 6.81
CA SER A 279 20.12 -40.01 6.12
C SER A 279 19.78 -38.71 5.40
N GLU A 280 20.19 -38.60 4.13
CA GLU A 280 19.77 -37.53 3.23
C GLU A 280 18.26 -37.45 3.34
N ALA A 281 17.78 -36.40 4.02
CA ALA A 281 16.36 -36.20 4.20
C ALA A 281 15.74 -36.16 2.81
N GLU A 282 14.89 -37.15 2.51
CA GLU A 282 14.27 -37.28 1.19
C GLU A 282 13.68 -35.93 0.78
N GLU A 283 14.12 -35.40 -0.36
CA GLU A 283 13.65 -34.12 -0.84
C GLU A 283 12.16 -34.23 -1.17
N VAL A 284 11.33 -33.55 -0.37
CA VAL A 284 9.88 -33.52 -0.56
C VAL A 284 9.54 -32.35 -1.46
N TRP A 285 8.69 -32.60 -2.45
CA TRP A 285 8.22 -31.61 -3.41
C TRP A 285 6.73 -31.35 -3.19
N ASP A 286 6.39 -30.13 -2.79
CA ASP A 286 5.02 -29.75 -2.43
C ASP A 286 4.31 -29.05 -3.59
N LEU A 287 3.06 -29.43 -3.85
CA LEU A 287 2.22 -28.82 -4.88
C LEU A 287 1.69 -27.46 -4.39
N VAL A 288 2.34 -26.37 -4.80
CA VAL A 288 1.99 -25.02 -4.33
C VAL A 288 0.94 -24.32 -5.18
N LYS A 289 0.78 -24.71 -6.46
CA LYS A 289 -0.13 -23.99 -7.37
C LYS A 289 -0.63 -24.85 -8.53
N ILE A 290 -1.91 -24.68 -8.86
CA ILE A 290 -2.52 -25.12 -10.12
C ILE A 290 -2.64 -23.91 -11.05
N ILE A 291 -2.18 -24.03 -12.29
CA ILE A 291 -2.13 -22.92 -13.26
C ILE A 291 -3.55 -22.58 -13.74
N GLY A 292 -3.93 -21.30 -13.62
CA GLY A 292 -5.25 -20.78 -14.01
C GLY A 292 -5.50 -20.77 -15.53
N ILE A 293 -6.77 -20.72 -15.92
CA ILE A 293 -7.21 -20.72 -17.34
C ILE A 293 -6.54 -19.61 -18.15
N ASP A 294 -6.42 -18.40 -17.58
CA ASP A 294 -5.86 -17.24 -18.25
C ASP A 294 -4.40 -17.48 -18.66
N ALA A 295 -3.59 -18.05 -17.77
CA ALA A 295 -2.19 -18.35 -18.02
C ALA A 295 -2.00 -19.46 -19.07
N LEU A 296 -2.94 -20.41 -19.16
CA LEU A 296 -2.96 -21.45 -20.20
C LEU A 296 -3.46 -20.94 -21.55
N SER A 297 -4.04 -19.74 -21.59
CA SER A 297 -4.65 -19.16 -22.80
C SER A 297 -3.78 -18.10 -23.48
N ILE A 298 -2.63 -17.78 -22.90
CA ILE A 298 -1.60 -16.94 -23.52
C ILE A 298 -0.96 -17.69 -24.69
N ASP A 299 -0.55 -16.98 -25.74
CA ASP A 299 0.07 -17.54 -26.97
C ASP A 299 1.34 -18.39 -26.71
N SER A 300 1.94 -18.25 -25.53
CA SER A 300 3.12 -18.98 -25.09
C SER A 300 3.01 -19.38 -23.62
N PRO A 301 2.24 -20.45 -23.30
CA PRO A 301 2.10 -20.90 -21.92
C PRO A 301 3.43 -21.48 -21.40
N ILE A 302 3.61 -21.44 -20.07
CA ILE A 302 4.76 -22.04 -19.40
C ILE A 302 4.77 -23.55 -19.74
N LYS A 303 5.91 -24.06 -20.19
CA LYS A 303 6.07 -25.47 -20.57
C LYS A 303 6.47 -26.31 -19.38
N CYS A 304 6.21 -27.60 -19.46
CA CYS A 304 6.69 -28.58 -18.50
C CYS A 304 8.24 -28.56 -18.40
N SER A 305 8.79 -28.61 -17.19
CA SER A 305 10.22 -28.63 -16.89
C SER A 305 10.90 -29.95 -17.27
N THR A 306 10.15 -31.04 -17.43
CA THR A 306 10.69 -32.33 -17.87
C THR A 306 11.30 -32.18 -19.27
N GLU A 307 12.60 -32.50 -19.42
CA GLU A 307 13.45 -32.18 -20.59
C GLU A 307 12.89 -32.58 -21.97
N THR A 308 11.94 -33.51 -22.02
CA THR A 308 11.34 -34.04 -23.25
C THR A 308 9.88 -33.63 -23.47
N CYS A 309 9.26 -32.95 -22.50
CA CYS A 309 7.84 -32.63 -22.52
C CYS A 309 7.62 -31.20 -23.05
N LEU A 310 6.92 -31.08 -24.17
CA LEU A 310 6.57 -29.77 -24.77
C LEU A 310 5.17 -29.28 -24.39
N LEU A 311 4.44 -30.03 -23.55
CA LEU A 311 3.11 -29.65 -23.12
C LEU A 311 3.16 -28.42 -22.18
N PRO A 312 2.15 -27.56 -22.22
CA PRO A 312 1.88 -26.58 -21.17
C PRO A 312 1.87 -27.23 -19.78
N ALA A 313 2.50 -26.58 -18.81
CA ALA A 313 2.44 -26.98 -17.42
C ALA A 313 1.02 -26.75 -16.86
N ALA A 314 0.57 -27.67 -16.03
CA ALA A 314 -0.68 -27.60 -15.29
C ALA A 314 -0.46 -27.23 -13.81
N CYS A 315 0.69 -27.64 -13.26
CA CYS A 315 0.99 -27.60 -11.83
C CYS A 315 2.39 -27.03 -11.59
N VAL A 316 2.58 -26.46 -10.40
CA VAL A 316 3.87 -25.95 -9.91
C VAL A 316 4.19 -26.61 -8.57
N TYR A 317 5.33 -27.28 -8.51
CA TYR A 317 5.89 -27.87 -7.31
C TYR A 317 7.07 -27.03 -6.81
N VAL A 318 7.31 -27.06 -5.50
CA VAL A 318 8.46 -26.40 -4.85
C VAL A 318 9.16 -27.40 -3.95
N SER A 319 10.50 -27.38 -3.99
CA SER A 319 11.34 -28.23 -3.13
C SER A 319 11.34 -27.73 -1.69
N SER A 320 11.22 -28.66 -0.73
CA SER A 320 11.37 -28.35 0.70
C SER A 320 12.80 -27.91 1.07
N GLN A 321 13.81 -28.35 0.31
CA GLN A 321 15.20 -27.96 0.52
C GLN A 321 15.57 -26.67 -0.21
N ALA A 322 14.93 -26.40 -1.35
CA ALA A 322 15.14 -25.20 -2.15
C ALA A 322 13.81 -24.51 -2.49
N PRO A 323 13.20 -23.75 -1.55
CA PRO A 323 11.88 -23.14 -1.75
C PRO A 323 11.78 -22.15 -2.93
N MET A 324 12.93 -21.69 -3.43
CA MET A 324 13.02 -20.80 -4.58
C MET A 324 12.98 -21.56 -5.92
N GLU A 325 13.26 -22.86 -5.92
CA GLU A 325 13.26 -23.70 -7.11
C GLU A 325 11.84 -24.21 -7.39
N LYS A 326 11.33 -23.88 -8.58
CA LYS A 326 9.98 -24.23 -9.03
C LYS A 326 10.07 -25.26 -10.13
N TRP A 327 9.36 -26.37 -9.94
CA TRP A 327 9.24 -27.42 -10.94
C TRP A 327 7.86 -27.38 -11.60
N TYR A 328 7.82 -27.18 -12.91
CA TYR A 328 6.56 -27.04 -13.66
C TYR A 328 6.21 -28.35 -14.34
N THR A 329 5.03 -28.91 -14.07
CA THR A 329 4.64 -30.22 -14.60
C THR A 329 3.35 -30.12 -15.40
N CYS A 330 3.30 -30.75 -16.58
CA CYS A 330 2.03 -31.01 -17.26
C CYS A 330 1.29 -32.17 -16.55
N LEU A 331 0.04 -32.44 -16.92
CA LEU A 331 -0.75 -33.49 -16.28
C LEU A 331 -0.17 -34.89 -16.53
N ASP A 332 0.41 -35.12 -17.72
CA ASP A 332 1.00 -36.41 -18.09
C ASP A 332 2.26 -36.73 -17.27
N CYS A 333 3.12 -35.71 -17.04
CA CYS A 333 4.33 -35.87 -16.22
C CYS A 333 3.99 -35.90 -14.73
N GLN A 334 3.00 -35.12 -14.28
CA GLN A 334 2.52 -35.19 -12.91
C GLN A 334 2.03 -36.60 -12.53
N GLU A 335 1.18 -37.21 -13.36
CA GLU A 335 0.70 -38.58 -13.12
C GLU A 335 1.84 -39.61 -13.11
N LYS A 336 2.85 -39.40 -13.97
CA LYS A 336 4.00 -40.30 -14.10
C LYS A 336 4.98 -40.19 -12.94
N ASP A 337 5.31 -38.96 -12.52
CA ASP A 337 6.40 -38.67 -11.59
C ASP A 337 5.90 -38.64 -10.13
N TYR A 338 4.65 -38.21 -9.90
CA TYR A 338 4.05 -38.05 -8.56
C TYR A 338 2.84 -38.97 -8.31
N GLY A 339 2.51 -39.87 -9.25
CA GLY A 339 1.42 -40.84 -9.09
C GLY A 339 0.00 -40.26 -9.20
N GLY A 340 -0.15 -38.98 -9.55
CA GLY A 340 -1.44 -38.32 -9.76
C GLY A 340 -1.60 -37.05 -8.93
N TRP A 341 -2.85 -36.73 -8.60
CA TRP A 341 -3.18 -35.60 -7.74
C TRP A 341 -3.07 -36.02 -6.28
N PRO A 342 -2.55 -35.16 -5.39
CA PRO A 342 -2.64 -35.37 -3.96
C PRO A 342 -4.11 -35.33 -3.50
N ASP A 343 -4.35 -35.69 -2.24
CA ASP A 343 -5.68 -35.65 -1.65
C ASP A 343 -6.27 -34.24 -1.72
N VAL A 344 -7.61 -34.16 -1.80
CA VAL A 344 -8.32 -32.89 -2.05
C VAL A 344 -8.03 -31.85 -0.97
N ASP A 345 -7.75 -32.29 0.26
CA ASP A 345 -7.40 -31.43 1.39
C ASP A 345 -5.99 -30.82 1.29
N ASP A 346 -5.09 -31.45 0.52
CA ASP A 346 -3.70 -31.00 0.29
C ASP A 346 -3.57 -30.16 -1.00
N LEU A 347 -4.64 -30.01 -1.78
CA LEU A 347 -4.62 -29.17 -2.97
C LEU A 347 -4.61 -27.69 -2.61
N PRO A 348 -3.81 -26.85 -3.30
CA PRO A 348 -3.73 -25.41 -3.04
C PRO A 348 -5.01 -24.64 -3.46
N VAL A 349 -6.02 -25.34 -3.99
CA VAL A 349 -7.31 -24.78 -4.40
C VAL A 349 -8.44 -25.58 -3.78
N LYS A 350 -9.46 -24.87 -3.27
CA LYS A 350 -10.64 -25.49 -2.64
C LYS A 350 -11.65 -26.06 -3.64
N SER A 351 -11.57 -25.63 -4.90
CA SER A 351 -12.45 -26.09 -5.97
C SER A 351 -11.83 -25.77 -7.33
N LEU A 352 -12.02 -26.66 -8.31
CA LEU A 352 -11.73 -26.42 -9.72
C LEU A 352 -13.03 -26.44 -10.52
N SER A 353 -13.34 -25.34 -11.22
CA SER A 353 -14.52 -25.29 -12.10
C SER A 353 -14.40 -26.32 -13.23
N ASP A 354 -15.53 -26.81 -13.73
CA ASP A 354 -15.57 -27.78 -14.84
C ASP A 354 -14.88 -27.25 -16.10
N GLU A 355 -14.99 -25.94 -16.34
CA GLU A 355 -14.31 -25.26 -17.44
C GLU A 355 -12.78 -25.32 -17.26
N HIS A 356 -12.29 -25.06 -16.05
CA HIS A 356 -10.85 -25.14 -15.75
C HIS A 356 -10.34 -26.57 -15.92
N GLN A 357 -11.09 -27.56 -15.42
CA GLN A 357 -10.74 -28.98 -15.61
C GLN A 357 -10.70 -29.36 -17.09
N LYS A 358 -11.65 -28.87 -17.89
CA LYS A 358 -11.69 -29.11 -19.33
C LYS A 358 -10.48 -28.51 -20.05
N VAL A 359 -10.14 -27.26 -19.76
CA VAL A 359 -8.97 -26.57 -20.35
C VAL A 359 -7.67 -27.26 -19.95
N LEU A 360 -7.53 -27.69 -18.69
CA LEU A 360 -6.36 -28.44 -18.23
C LEU A 360 -6.21 -29.76 -18.97
N LYS A 361 -7.29 -30.54 -19.11
CA LYS A 361 -7.27 -31.80 -19.88
C LYS A 361 -6.92 -31.58 -21.35
N GLU A 362 -7.50 -30.56 -21.97
CA GLU A 362 -7.33 -30.29 -23.41
C GLU A 362 -5.94 -29.76 -23.74
N LYS A 363 -5.40 -28.87 -22.91
CA LYS A 363 -4.12 -28.19 -23.21
C LYS A 363 -2.91 -28.85 -22.57
N CYS A 364 -3.06 -29.48 -21.40
CA CYS A 364 -1.92 -29.93 -20.58
C CYS A 364 -1.75 -31.45 -20.54
N SER A 365 -2.49 -32.21 -21.36
CA SER A 365 -2.39 -33.66 -21.46
C SER A 365 -2.59 -34.13 -22.90
N ASN A 366 -1.89 -35.19 -23.30
CA ASN A 366 -2.20 -35.93 -24.53
C ASN A 366 -3.14 -37.12 -24.29
N LYS A 367 -3.44 -37.45 -23.03
CA LYS A 367 -4.30 -38.57 -22.64
C LYS A 367 -5.75 -38.08 -22.55
N PRO A 368 -6.72 -38.70 -23.27
CA PRO A 368 -8.12 -38.25 -23.26
C PRO A 368 -8.83 -38.47 -21.91
N ASN A 369 -8.31 -39.37 -21.06
CA ASN A 369 -8.95 -39.80 -19.81
C ASN A 369 -8.02 -39.66 -18.60
N ILE A 370 -7.43 -38.49 -18.38
CA ILE A 370 -6.75 -38.20 -17.11
C ILE A 370 -7.77 -38.05 -15.98
N LYS A 371 -7.47 -38.69 -14.84
CA LYS A 371 -8.21 -38.51 -13.60
C LYS A 371 -7.96 -37.09 -13.06
N MET A 372 -9.02 -36.32 -12.88
CA MET A 372 -8.98 -35.02 -12.21
C MET A 372 -9.47 -35.19 -10.76
N PRO A 373 -9.00 -34.36 -9.82
CA PRO A 373 -9.51 -34.36 -8.46
C PRO A 373 -11.00 -34.01 -8.48
N VAL A 374 -11.79 -34.79 -7.76
CA VAL A 374 -13.23 -34.58 -7.61
C VAL A 374 -13.42 -33.77 -6.33
N PHE A 375 -13.85 -32.52 -6.47
CA PHE A 375 -14.25 -31.71 -5.34
C PHE A 375 -15.71 -32.02 -5.06
N ASP A 376 -16.00 -32.68 -3.93
CA ASP A 376 -17.38 -32.88 -3.52
C ASP A 376 -18.03 -31.49 -3.32
N PRO A 377 -19.07 -31.14 -4.10
CA PRO A 377 -19.82 -29.93 -3.84
C PRO A 377 -20.52 -30.14 -2.50
N LYS A 378 -19.94 -29.58 -1.42
CA LYS A 378 -20.51 -29.68 -0.08
C LYS A 378 -21.99 -29.33 -0.15
N THR A 379 -22.82 -30.35 0.04
CA THR A 379 -24.21 -30.19 0.43
C THR A 379 -24.18 -29.35 1.72
N PRO A 380 -24.85 -28.20 1.79
CA PRO A 380 -24.78 -27.35 2.97
C PRO A 380 -25.27 -28.13 4.19
N SER A 381 -24.33 -28.46 5.09
CA SER A 381 -24.59 -29.12 6.36
C SER A 381 -25.21 -28.10 7.31
N ASP A 382 -26.54 -28.11 7.34
CA ASP A 382 -27.39 -27.28 8.17
C ASP A 382 -27.36 -27.74 9.64
N LYS A 383 -26.60 -27.04 10.50
CA LYS A 383 -26.68 -27.16 11.97
C LYS A 383 -26.32 -25.82 12.63
N SER A 384 -27.33 -24.97 12.87
CA SER A 384 -27.63 -24.36 14.18
C SER A 384 -28.36 -23.01 14.05
N GLN A 385 -29.69 -23.03 13.94
CA GLN A 385 -30.53 -21.97 14.51
C GLN A 385 -31.79 -22.60 15.12
N GLN A 386 -31.87 -22.57 16.45
CA GLN A 386 -33.08 -22.86 17.19
C GLN A 386 -34.00 -21.62 17.16
N GLN A 387 -35.18 -21.82 16.56
CA GLN A 387 -36.50 -21.38 17.03
C GLN A 387 -36.74 -19.89 17.30
N ILE A 388 -37.33 -19.19 16.31
CA ILE A 388 -38.61 -18.47 16.50
C ILE A 388 -39.48 -18.67 15.24
N THR A 389 -40.74 -19.02 15.48
CA THR A 389 -41.76 -19.49 14.55
C THR A 389 -42.42 -18.38 13.72
N ASN A 390 -42.61 -18.58 12.41
CA ASN A 390 -43.95 -18.73 11.78
C ASN A 390 -43.92 -18.56 10.24
N ASN A 391 -44.21 -19.68 9.55
CA ASN A 391 -45.03 -19.86 8.34
C ASN A 391 -45.16 -18.70 7.32
N PHE A 392 -44.66 -18.89 6.10
CA PHE A 392 -45.49 -19.01 4.89
C PHE A 392 -44.68 -19.45 3.65
N PHE A 393 -45.36 -20.15 2.73
CA PHE A 393 -44.88 -20.92 1.57
C PHE A 393 -43.96 -20.20 0.56
N SER A 394 -42.82 -20.83 0.25
CA SER A 394 -42.14 -20.73 -1.06
C SER A 394 -42.18 -22.12 -1.72
N PHE A 395 -42.55 -22.16 -2.99
CA PHE A 395 -42.52 -23.35 -3.82
C PHE A 395 -41.24 -23.29 -4.66
N ASP A 396 -40.39 -24.31 -4.50
CA ASP A 396 -39.27 -24.59 -5.36
C ASP A 396 -39.71 -25.25 -6.68
N ASP A 397 -38.89 -24.96 -7.68
CA ASP A 397 -38.18 -25.93 -8.54
C ASP A 397 -38.59 -26.22 -9.99
N ALA A 398 -37.53 -26.12 -10.80
CA ALA A 398 -37.13 -26.91 -11.97
C ALA A 398 -38.07 -27.05 -13.18
N SER A 399 -37.53 -26.71 -14.36
CA SER A 399 -37.05 -27.78 -15.26
C SER A 399 -36.24 -27.27 -16.45
N ASP A 400 -35.14 -27.98 -16.62
CA ASP A 400 -34.32 -28.15 -17.81
C ASP A 400 -35.09 -28.91 -18.93
N GLY A 401 -34.58 -28.90 -20.16
CA GLY A 401 -34.91 -29.97 -21.12
C GLY A 401 -35.48 -29.58 -22.48
N THR A 402 -34.60 -29.59 -23.47
CA THR A 402 -34.86 -29.71 -24.90
C THR A 402 -35.49 -31.08 -25.26
N GLN A 403 -36.56 -31.15 -26.08
CA GLN A 403 -36.67 -31.87 -27.37
C GLN A 403 -38.12 -32.11 -27.87
N CYS A 404 -38.21 -32.25 -29.19
CA CYS A 404 -39.34 -32.46 -30.11
C CYS A 404 -40.59 -33.24 -29.66
N GLY A 405 -41.76 -32.76 -30.12
CA GLY A 405 -42.99 -33.53 -30.22
C GLY A 405 -44.07 -32.84 -31.06
N THR A 406 -44.28 -33.33 -32.28
CA THR A 406 -45.44 -33.04 -33.14
C THR A 406 -46.71 -33.70 -32.57
N GLY A 407 -47.83 -32.98 -32.56
CA GLY A 407 -49.15 -33.57 -32.28
C GLY A 407 -50.25 -32.53 -32.14
N ASP A 408 -51.05 -32.42 -33.19
CA ASP A 408 -52.37 -31.75 -33.19
C ASP A 408 -53.30 -32.34 -32.12
N ASP A 409 -54.06 -31.49 -31.41
CA ASP A 409 -55.52 -31.49 -31.47
C ASP A 409 -56.17 -30.56 -30.41
N ILE A 410 -56.82 -29.52 -30.92
CA ILE A 410 -58.17 -29.02 -30.58
C ILE A 410 -58.67 -29.20 -29.12
N ASN A 411 -58.83 -28.09 -28.40
CA ASN A 411 -60.10 -27.84 -27.69
C ASN A 411 -60.36 -26.36 -27.37
N LEU A 412 -61.54 -25.94 -27.80
CA LEU A 412 -62.18 -24.63 -27.67
C LEU A 412 -62.45 -24.25 -26.21
N VAL A 413 -62.24 -22.96 -25.87
CA VAL A 413 -63.01 -22.26 -24.83
C VAL A 413 -63.66 -21.02 -25.44
N SER A 414 -64.97 -20.92 -25.22
CA SER A 414 -65.92 -19.95 -25.79
C SER A 414 -65.63 -18.48 -25.48
N PRO A 415 -66.01 -17.55 -26.38
CA PRO A 415 -66.07 -16.13 -26.09
C PRO A 415 -67.39 -15.74 -25.38
N VAL A 416 -67.25 -14.85 -24.39
CA VAL A 416 -68.31 -14.11 -23.68
C VAL A 416 -69.06 -13.18 -24.67
N PRO A 417 -70.39 -12.95 -24.50
CA PRO A 417 -71.25 -12.45 -25.56
C PRO A 417 -71.01 -10.99 -25.96
N THR A 418 -70.97 -10.77 -27.27
CA THR A 418 -70.84 -9.49 -27.95
C THR A 418 -72.17 -8.71 -27.89
N VAL A 419 -72.12 -7.51 -27.31
CA VAL A 419 -73.17 -6.49 -27.39
C VAL A 419 -73.19 -5.91 -28.81
N PRO A 420 -74.36 -5.65 -29.43
CA PRO A 420 -74.46 -5.29 -30.85
C PRO A 420 -73.71 -3.99 -31.22
N ASP A 421 -72.84 -4.14 -32.22
CA ASP A 421 -72.01 -3.12 -32.86
C ASP A 421 -72.84 -1.94 -33.39
N LYS A 422 -72.62 -0.76 -32.80
CA LYS A 422 -72.79 0.51 -33.51
C LYS A 422 -71.61 0.67 -34.45
N ALA A 423 -71.86 0.66 -35.76
CA ALA A 423 -70.86 0.85 -36.82
C ALA A 423 -69.88 1.98 -36.50
N LYS A 424 -68.67 1.61 -36.03
CA LYS A 424 -67.57 2.56 -35.80
C LYS A 424 -67.10 3.04 -37.16
N LYS A 425 -67.37 4.32 -37.45
CA LYS A 425 -66.83 5.02 -38.63
C LYS A 425 -65.31 4.85 -38.63
N GLN A 426 -64.78 4.34 -39.74
CA GLN A 426 -63.33 4.25 -39.94
C GLN A 426 -62.70 5.65 -39.75
N PRO A 427 -61.58 5.75 -39.03
CA PRO A 427 -60.89 7.03 -38.85
C PRO A 427 -60.49 7.60 -40.21
N SER A 428 -60.61 8.92 -40.38
CA SER A 428 -60.20 9.59 -41.62
C SER A 428 -58.71 9.36 -41.91
N LYS A 429 -58.32 9.32 -43.19
CA LYS A 429 -56.91 9.18 -43.60
C LYS A 429 -55.99 10.22 -42.93
N GLU A 430 -56.52 11.42 -42.69
CA GLU A 430 -55.82 12.50 -42.01
C GLU A 430 -55.57 12.20 -40.52
N ALA A 431 -56.52 11.58 -39.81
CA ALA A 431 -56.35 11.16 -38.42
C ALA A 431 -55.31 10.05 -38.27
N LEU A 432 -55.24 9.12 -39.23
CA LEU A 432 -54.22 8.06 -39.24
C LEU A 432 -52.81 8.60 -39.52
N ALA A 433 -52.68 9.58 -40.42
CA ALA A 433 -51.40 10.23 -40.69
C ALA A 433 -50.89 11.02 -39.47
N LEU A 434 -51.79 11.70 -38.77
CA LEU A 434 -51.47 12.45 -37.55
C LEU A 434 -51.08 11.52 -36.39
N HIS A 435 -51.78 10.38 -36.23
CA HIS A 435 -51.41 9.35 -35.26
C HIS A 435 -50.02 8.74 -35.54
N LYS A 436 -49.69 8.48 -36.81
CA LYS A 436 -48.37 7.98 -37.20
C LYS A 436 -47.26 8.99 -36.87
N LYS A 437 -47.49 10.27 -37.17
CA LYS A 437 -46.55 11.34 -36.83
C LYS A 437 -46.31 11.44 -35.32
N TRP A 438 -47.36 11.28 -34.51
CA TRP A 438 -47.21 11.25 -33.06
C TRP A 438 -46.44 10.02 -32.57
N LEU A 439 -46.58 8.85 -33.22
CA LEU A 439 -45.85 7.65 -32.82
C LEU A 439 -44.36 7.80 -33.11
N GLU A 440 -44.01 8.35 -34.26
CA GLU A 440 -42.63 8.67 -34.63
C GLU A 440 -42.01 9.70 -33.67
N GLU A 441 -42.78 10.73 -33.26
CA GLU A 441 -42.33 11.72 -32.28
C GLU A 441 -42.21 11.14 -30.86
N ALA A 442 -43.10 10.22 -30.48
CA ALA A 442 -43.05 9.51 -29.20
C ALA A 442 -41.83 8.59 -29.12
N GLU A 443 -41.54 7.84 -30.19
CA GLU A 443 -40.37 6.96 -30.29
C GLU A 443 -39.05 7.75 -30.29
N ALA A 444 -39.03 8.93 -30.94
CA ALA A 444 -37.88 9.82 -30.92
C ALA A 444 -37.55 10.40 -29.53
N LEU A 445 -38.56 10.57 -28.67
CA LEU A 445 -38.40 11.15 -27.33
C LEU A 445 -38.26 10.09 -26.22
N GLY A 446 -38.93 8.95 -26.35
CA GLY A 446 -39.01 7.91 -25.32
C GLY A 446 -38.27 6.61 -25.65
N GLY A 447 -37.60 6.52 -26.80
CA GLY A 447 -36.89 5.33 -27.25
C GLY A 447 -37.80 4.28 -27.93
N PRO A 448 -37.23 3.16 -28.41
CA PRO A 448 -37.96 2.11 -29.09
C PRO A 448 -39.02 1.50 -28.16
N GLY A 449 -40.29 1.60 -28.53
CA GLY A 449 -41.41 1.07 -27.73
C GLY A 449 -42.20 2.09 -26.92
N ALA A 450 -41.87 3.38 -26.99
CA ALA A 450 -42.69 4.44 -26.40
C ALA A 450 -44.09 4.46 -27.04
N ARG A 451 -45.12 4.14 -26.26
CA ARG A 451 -46.52 4.12 -26.72
C ARG A 451 -47.21 5.43 -26.34
N ILE A 452 -47.89 6.06 -27.30
CA ILE A 452 -48.79 7.18 -26.99
C ILE A 452 -49.96 6.65 -26.19
N ILE A 453 -50.15 7.21 -25.00
CA ILE A 453 -51.26 6.86 -24.13
C ILE A 453 -52.45 7.73 -24.52
N VAL A 454 -53.31 7.21 -25.40
CA VAL A 454 -54.52 7.90 -25.85
C VAL A 454 -55.72 7.59 -24.94
N SER A 455 -55.70 6.45 -24.25
CA SER A 455 -56.75 6.05 -23.31
C SER A 455 -56.70 6.90 -22.04
N LYS A 456 -57.81 7.59 -21.74
CA LYS A 456 -57.93 8.43 -20.55
C LYS A 456 -57.55 7.71 -19.23
N PRO A 457 -57.98 6.46 -18.95
CA PRO A 457 -57.61 5.78 -17.71
C PRO A 457 -56.09 5.64 -17.53
N ALA A 458 -55.40 5.01 -18.48
CA ALA A 458 -53.95 4.87 -18.41
C ALA A 458 -53.20 6.21 -18.41
N ALA A 459 -53.75 7.25 -19.06
CA ALA A 459 -53.16 8.59 -19.01
C ALA A 459 -53.30 9.22 -17.62
N LYS A 460 -54.47 9.08 -16.98
CA LYS A 460 -54.71 9.52 -15.60
C LYS A 460 -53.77 8.83 -14.62
N ASP A 461 -53.58 7.52 -14.76
CA ASP A 461 -52.69 6.74 -13.89
C ASP A 461 -51.25 7.27 -13.97
N LYS A 462 -50.75 7.47 -15.20
CA LYS A 462 -49.38 7.99 -15.41
C LYS A 462 -49.21 9.43 -14.93
N ILE A 463 -50.22 10.28 -15.13
CA ILE A 463 -50.25 11.66 -14.63
C ILE A 463 -50.24 11.65 -13.10
N PHE A 464 -51.07 10.81 -12.48
CA PHE A 464 -51.13 10.71 -11.02
C PHE A 464 -49.79 10.24 -10.46
N GLU A 465 -49.23 9.13 -10.96
CA GLU A 465 -47.93 8.58 -10.53
C GLU A 465 -46.85 9.67 -10.57
N THR A 466 -46.77 10.41 -11.67
CA THR A 466 -45.78 11.49 -11.83
C THR A 466 -46.01 12.63 -10.84
N MET A 467 -47.27 13.02 -10.63
CA MET A 467 -47.60 14.09 -9.69
C MET A 467 -47.45 13.67 -8.22
N PHE A 468 -47.67 12.39 -7.93
CA PHE A 468 -47.49 11.76 -6.64
C PHE A 468 -45.99 11.73 -6.30
N ASP A 469 -45.16 11.19 -7.19
CA ASP A 469 -43.70 11.10 -7.02
C ASP A 469 -43.01 12.46 -6.96
N ALA A 470 -43.53 13.46 -7.67
CA ALA A 470 -42.93 14.79 -7.69
C ALA A 470 -43.11 15.57 -6.37
N PHE A 471 -44.06 15.16 -5.51
CA PHE A 471 -44.42 15.81 -4.24
C PHE A 471 -44.51 17.35 -4.27
N ARG A 472 -44.85 17.93 -5.42
CA ARG A 472 -44.95 19.38 -5.59
C ARG A 472 -46.08 19.80 -6.51
N PRO A 473 -46.66 21.01 -6.33
CA PRO A 473 -47.61 21.55 -7.27
C PRO A 473 -46.97 21.76 -8.65
N MET A 474 -47.63 21.29 -9.70
CA MET A 474 -47.15 21.40 -11.08
C MET A 474 -48.19 22.12 -11.96
N ASN A 475 -47.72 23.02 -12.83
CA ASN A 475 -48.60 23.60 -13.83
C ASN A 475 -48.79 22.63 -15.03
N ILE A 476 -49.82 22.87 -15.86
CA ILE A 476 -50.10 22.00 -17.01
C ILE A 476 -48.92 21.89 -17.99
N THR A 477 -48.10 22.93 -18.10
CA THR A 477 -46.94 22.96 -19.00
C THR A 477 -45.84 22.05 -18.47
N GLU A 478 -45.58 22.05 -17.16
CA GLU A 478 -44.62 21.17 -16.50
C GLU A 478 -45.03 19.70 -16.61
N ILE A 479 -46.31 19.39 -16.35
CA ILE A 479 -46.84 18.03 -16.50
C ILE A 479 -46.73 17.57 -17.96
N PHE A 480 -47.03 18.47 -18.90
CA PHE A 480 -46.87 18.19 -20.33
C PHE A 480 -45.41 17.97 -20.73
N LEU A 481 -44.46 18.69 -20.13
CA LEU A 481 -43.03 18.52 -20.42
C LEU A 481 -42.51 17.16 -19.94
N VAL A 482 -42.92 16.72 -18.74
CA VAL A 482 -42.57 15.38 -18.23
C VAL A 482 -43.17 14.28 -19.10
N HIS A 483 -44.38 14.48 -19.62
CA HIS A 483 -45.06 13.51 -20.50
C HIS A 483 -44.95 13.84 -21.99
N LYS A 484 -43.97 14.63 -22.39
CA LYS A 484 -43.84 15.06 -23.79
C LYS A 484 -43.60 13.85 -24.68
N GLY A 485 -44.47 13.65 -25.67
CA GLY A 485 -44.45 12.48 -26.56
C GLY A 485 -45.28 11.29 -26.07
N ALA A 486 -45.51 11.16 -24.75
CA ALA A 486 -46.32 10.07 -24.21
C ALA A 486 -47.82 10.41 -24.14
N ILE A 487 -48.18 11.63 -23.72
CA ILE A 487 -49.57 12.05 -23.53
C ILE A 487 -49.86 13.32 -24.36
N PRO A 488 -50.76 13.25 -25.36
CA PRO A 488 -51.12 14.43 -26.14
C PRO A 488 -51.73 15.53 -25.26
N LYS A 489 -51.37 16.79 -25.51
CA LYS A 489 -51.83 17.96 -24.72
C LYS A 489 -53.37 18.03 -24.53
N PRO A 490 -54.21 17.71 -25.54
CA PRO A 490 -55.67 17.69 -25.35
C PRO A 490 -56.13 16.58 -24.39
N VAL A 491 -55.50 15.40 -24.47
CA VAL A 491 -55.80 14.25 -23.59
C VAL A 491 -55.36 14.58 -22.16
N LEU A 492 -54.17 15.13 -21.99
CA LEU A 492 -53.65 15.59 -20.70
C LEU A 492 -54.60 16.60 -20.05
N LYS A 493 -54.99 17.66 -20.77
CA LYS A 493 -55.91 18.67 -20.23
C LYS A 493 -57.25 18.05 -19.82
N SER A 494 -57.80 17.19 -20.67
CA SER A 494 -59.06 16.50 -20.34
C SER A 494 -58.92 15.59 -19.14
N CYS A 495 -57.79 14.89 -18.97
CA CYS A 495 -57.57 14.02 -17.82
C CYS A 495 -57.44 14.83 -16.53
N LEU A 496 -56.70 15.93 -16.54
CA LEU A 496 -56.58 16.84 -15.40
C LEU A 496 -57.93 17.46 -15.00
N ASP A 497 -58.71 17.91 -15.98
CA ASP A 497 -60.07 18.43 -15.74
C ASP A 497 -60.97 17.34 -15.14
N ASP A 498 -60.90 16.10 -15.65
CA ASP A 498 -61.69 14.97 -15.14
C ASP A 498 -61.26 14.59 -13.71
N MET A 499 -59.96 14.58 -13.40
CA MET A 499 -59.41 14.26 -12.08
C MET A 499 -59.74 15.32 -11.03
N VAL A 500 -59.79 16.60 -11.41
CA VAL A 500 -60.18 17.71 -10.52
C VAL A 500 -61.70 17.76 -10.29
N LYS A 501 -62.49 17.42 -11.33
CA LYS A 501 -63.97 17.44 -11.27
C LYS A 501 -64.57 16.20 -10.62
N GLY A 502 -63.83 15.09 -10.50
CA GLY A 502 -64.25 13.85 -9.83
C GLY A 502 -64.58 13.97 -8.34
N LYS A 503 -64.89 15.17 -7.85
CA LYS A 503 -65.35 15.49 -6.49
C LYS A 503 -66.72 14.90 -6.14
N THR A 504 -67.52 14.43 -7.10
CA THR A 504 -68.61 13.52 -6.78
C THR A 504 -68.00 12.18 -6.47
N ASN A 505 -67.58 12.01 -5.22
CA ASN A 505 -67.44 10.70 -4.62
C ASN A 505 -68.80 10.02 -4.88
N PRO A 506 -68.91 8.96 -5.69
CA PRO A 506 -70.20 8.34 -6.00
C PRO A 506 -70.90 7.74 -4.77
N PHE A 507 -70.30 7.91 -3.59
CA PHE A 507 -70.75 7.47 -2.28
C PHE A 507 -71.19 8.62 -1.33
N ASP A 508 -71.17 9.90 -1.75
CA ASP A 508 -71.45 11.06 -0.87
C ASP A 508 -72.86 11.68 -1.07
N ASP A 509 -73.73 11.06 -1.88
CA ASP A 509 -75.11 11.50 -2.14
C ASP A 509 -76.17 10.56 -1.54
N SER A 510 -75.85 9.80 -0.48
CA SER A 510 -76.83 8.91 0.18
C SER A 510 -76.92 9.12 1.68
N ASP A 511 -77.06 10.38 2.10
CA ASP A 511 -77.69 10.71 3.39
C ASP A 511 -79.23 10.74 3.21
N SER A 512 -79.77 9.59 2.80
CA SER A 512 -81.20 9.32 2.88
C SER A 512 -81.43 8.43 4.10
N GLU A 513 -81.70 9.07 5.23
CA GLU A 513 -82.46 8.44 6.29
C GLU A 513 -83.80 7.99 5.70
N GLU A 514 -83.95 6.71 5.37
CA GLU A 514 -85.18 5.95 5.61
C GLU A 514 -85.04 4.46 5.24
N ALA A 515 -85.14 3.66 6.29
CA ALA A 515 -85.86 2.39 6.37
C ALA A 515 -85.41 1.20 5.48
N ASN A 516 -84.86 0.21 6.18
CA ASN A 516 -85.26 -1.20 6.11
C ASN A 516 -85.66 -1.71 4.72
N ARG A 517 -84.69 -2.27 3.99
CA ARG A 517 -84.94 -3.37 3.06
C ARG A 517 -83.71 -4.24 2.90
N ASP A 518 -83.87 -5.43 3.44
CA ASP A 518 -83.10 -6.64 3.22
C ASP A 518 -83.11 -6.97 1.72
N HIS A 519 -82.03 -6.64 0.98
CA HIS A 519 -81.79 -7.17 -0.37
C HIS A 519 -80.34 -7.05 -0.85
N SER A 520 -79.80 -8.24 -1.16
CA SER A 520 -78.81 -8.60 -2.17
C SER A 520 -77.42 -7.96 -2.15
N ASP A 521 -76.45 -8.83 -1.86
CA ASP A 521 -75.07 -8.82 -2.37
C ASP A 521 -74.98 -8.33 -3.83
N ASP A 522 -74.80 -7.03 -4.02
CA ASP A 522 -74.13 -6.50 -5.20
C ASP A 522 -72.69 -6.17 -4.78
N GLN A 523 -71.83 -7.14 -5.04
CA GLN A 523 -70.39 -7.04 -4.89
C GLN A 523 -69.89 -5.88 -5.77
N PRO A 524 -69.30 -4.80 -5.22
CA PRO A 524 -68.74 -3.73 -6.03
C PRO A 524 -67.65 -4.31 -6.91
N THR A 525 -67.89 -4.32 -8.22
CA THR A 525 -66.95 -4.85 -9.20
C THR A 525 -65.62 -4.11 -9.08
N ALA A 526 -64.61 -4.84 -8.60
CA ALA A 526 -63.23 -4.40 -8.49
C ALA A 526 -62.69 -3.98 -9.86
N SER A 527 -62.47 -2.67 -10.08
CA SER A 527 -61.51 -2.25 -11.11
C SER A 527 -60.88 -0.88 -10.88
N ASP A 528 -61.38 -0.03 -9.98
CA ASP A 528 -60.70 1.23 -9.64
C ASP A 528 -59.71 1.01 -8.50
N HIS A 529 -58.64 0.26 -8.81
CA HIS A 529 -57.51 -0.07 -7.94
C HIS A 529 -56.71 1.16 -7.45
N PHE A 530 -57.11 2.36 -7.85
CA PHE A 530 -56.36 3.62 -7.68
C PHE A 530 -56.91 4.55 -6.59
N ALA A 531 -58.06 4.24 -5.98
CA ALA A 531 -58.75 5.15 -5.07
C ALA A 531 -58.33 5.05 -3.59
N GLY A 532 -57.02 4.99 -3.32
CA GLY A 532 -56.51 5.29 -1.99
C GLY A 532 -56.59 6.78 -1.71
N SER A 533 -57.77 7.30 -1.34
CA SER A 533 -58.18 8.65 -0.83
C SER A 533 -57.46 9.95 -1.27
N LEU A 534 -56.50 9.92 -2.19
CA LEU A 534 -55.73 11.06 -2.63
C LEU A 534 -56.39 11.68 -3.86
N PHE A 535 -56.84 12.93 -3.70
CA PHE A 535 -57.54 13.66 -4.74
C PHE A 535 -56.63 14.70 -5.37
N LEU A 536 -56.77 14.92 -6.67
CA LEU A 536 -56.11 16.06 -7.31
C LEU A 536 -56.92 17.34 -7.08
N LYS A 537 -56.25 18.36 -6.57
CA LYS A 537 -56.80 19.71 -6.43
C LYS A 537 -56.17 20.64 -7.47
N ALA A 538 -57.00 21.51 -8.04
CA ALA A 538 -56.53 22.63 -8.85
C ALA A 538 -56.46 23.90 -7.99
N GLY A 539 -55.26 24.46 -7.85
CA GLY A 539 -55.02 25.81 -7.38
C GLY A 539 -54.97 26.81 -8.54
N LYS A 540 -55.26 28.08 -8.24
CA LYS A 540 -55.04 29.20 -9.16
C LYS A 540 -53.80 29.97 -8.71
N SER A 541 -52.75 29.95 -9.51
CA SER A 541 -51.70 30.98 -9.47
C SER A 541 -52.16 32.16 -10.33
N SER A 542 -51.63 33.36 -10.09
CA SER A 542 -52.05 34.62 -10.74
C SER A 542 -52.16 34.53 -12.26
N ASN A 543 -51.36 33.67 -12.90
CA ASN A 543 -51.32 33.50 -14.35
C ASN A 543 -51.51 32.06 -14.85
N ALA A 544 -51.69 31.06 -13.96
CA ALA A 544 -51.75 29.65 -14.36
C ALA A 544 -52.52 28.77 -13.37
N SER A 545 -53.18 27.73 -13.88
CA SER A 545 -53.70 26.64 -13.05
C SER A 545 -52.56 25.72 -12.63
N VAL A 546 -52.45 25.48 -11.32
CA VAL A 546 -51.48 24.57 -10.72
C VAL A 546 -52.25 23.38 -10.16
N TYR A 547 -51.78 22.17 -10.44
CA TYR A 547 -52.39 20.94 -9.99
C TYR A 547 -51.49 20.33 -8.92
N TYR A 548 -52.07 19.80 -7.84
CA TYR A 548 -51.33 19.11 -6.79
C TYR A 548 -52.17 17.99 -6.19
N VAL A 549 -51.49 16.97 -5.66
CA VAL A 549 -52.14 15.88 -4.91
C VAL A 549 -52.47 16.38 -3.52
N ASP A 550 -53.72 16.21 -3.10
CA ASP A 550 -54.22 16.64 -1.80
C ASP A 550 -53.96 15.59 -0.73
N TYR A 551 -52.85 15.76 -0.01
CA TYR A 551 -52.46 14.87 1.08
C TYR A 551 -53.27 15.08 2.38
N SER A 552 -54.09 16.14 2.48
CA SER A 552 -54.90 16.41 3.69
C SER A 552 -55.96 15.34 3.97
N LYS A 553 -56.30 14.52 2.97
CA LYS A 553 -57.25 13.41 3.07
C LYS A 553 -56.60 12.03 3.17
N ALA A 554 -55.27 11.95 3.29
CA ALA A 554 -54.61 10.69 3.61
C ALA A 554 -55.18 10.13 4.93
N LYS A 555 -55.24 8.80 5.08
CA LYS A 555 -55.86 8.12 6.26
C LYS A 555 -55.40 8.65 7.62
N ASN A 556 -54.21 9.26 7.68
CA ASN A 556 -53.67 9.95 8.85
C ASN A 556 -53.61 11.46 8.57
N GLY A 557 -54.76 12.12 8.42
CA GLY A 557 -54.88 13.53 7.95
C GLY A 557 -54.12 14.60 8.76
N ASN A 558 -53.49 14.23 9.88
CA ASN A 558 -52.60 15.07 10.68
C ASN A 558 -51.11 14.73 10.53
N GLY A 559 -50.74 13.92 9.54
CA GLY A 559 -49.39 13.38 9.37
C GLY A 559 -49.17 12.11 10.18
N LEU A 560 -47.93 11.59 10.13
CA LEU A 560 -47.48 10.53 11.01
C LEU A 560 -47.55 10.98 12.47
N ASP A 561 -47.87 10.03 13.36
CA ASP A 561 -47.86 10.31 14.80
C ASP A 561 -46.47 10.76 15.25
N ALA A 562 -46.39 11.47 16.38
CA ALA A 562 -45.11 12.00 16.85
C ALA A 562 -44.08 10.88 17.08
N ASP A 563 -44.52 9.73 17.60
CA ASP A 563 -43.67 8.58 17.87
C ASP A 563 -43.17 7.94 16.56
N GLU A 564 -44.07 7.63 15.62
CA GLU A 564 -43.72 7.08 14.30
C GLU A 564 -42.77 7.99 13.52
N ARG A 565 -42.94 9.31 13.65
CA ARG A 565 -42.08 10.30 13.00
C ARG A 565 -40.68 10.33 13.63
N ASN A 566 -40.60 10.22 14.95
CA ASN A 566 -39.31 10.15 15.66
C ASN A 566 -38.57 8.85 15.31
N ASP A 567 -39.28 7.73 15.20
CA ASP A 567 -38.71 6.45 14.77
C ASP A 567 -38.16 6.55 13.34
N LEU A 568 -38.91 7.13 12.39
CA LEU A 568 -38.41 7.37 11.03
C LEU A 568 -37.21 8.32 10.99
N TYR A 569 -37.13 9.31 11.88
CA TYR A 569 -35.95 10.18 11.98
C TYR A 569 -34.74 9.42 12.53
N ALA A 570 -34.95 8.52 13.50
CA ALA A 570 -33.90 7.66 14.03
C ALA A 570 -33.39 6.72 12.93
N ASP A 571 -34.28 6.03 12.22
CA ASP A 571 -33.95 5.14 11.11
C ASP A 571 -33.26 5.88 9.96
N SER A 572 -33.73 7.08 9.61
CA SER A 572 -33.10 7.90 8.58
C SER A 572 -31.70 8.36 9.00
N THR A 573 -31.50 8.67 10.28
CA THR A 573 -30.18 9.06 10.79
C THR A 573 -29.23 7.85 10.78
N GLN A 574 -29.73 6.68 11.19
CA GLN A 574 -28.98 5.43 11.14
C GLN A 574 -28.58 5.08 9.70
N ALA A 575 -29.51 5.17 8.74
CA ALA A 575 -29.23 4.90 7.33
C ALA A 575 -28.16 5.85 6.75
N VAL A 576 -28.15 7.13 7.15
CA VAL A 576 -27.11 8.08 6.75
C VAL A 576 -25.74 7.72 7.32
N LEU A 577 -25.68 7.30 8.59
CA LEU A 577 -24.44 6.83 9.21
C LEU A 577 -23.91 5.56 8.54
N GLU A 578 -24.80 4.60 8.23
CA GLU A 578 -24.43 3.38 7.50
C GLU A 578 -23.96 3.69 6.07
N GLU A 579 -24.58 4.66 5.38
CA GLU A 579 -24.12 5.12 4.07
C GLU A 579 -22.73 5.75 4.15
N GLU A 580 -22.48 6.61 5.13
CA GLU A 580 -21.16 7.23 5.34
C GLU A 580 -20.08 6.17 5.63
N ASP A 581 -20.38 5.19 6.46
CA ASP A 581 -19.50 4.06 6.75
C ASP A 581 -19.19 3.23 5.49
N LEU A 582 -20.19 2.95 4.66
CA LEU A 582 -20.00 2.25 3.39
C LEU A 582 -19.19 3.09 2.39
N GLN A 583 -19.42 4.40 2.31
CA GLN A 583 -18.62 5.29 1.47
C GLN A 583 -17.15 5.35 1.92
N ASN A 584 -16.91 5.35 3.24
CA ASN A 584 -15.57 5.29 3.81
C ASN A 584 -14.89 3.94 3.49
N LYS A 585 -15.61 2.81 3.62
CA LYS A 585 -15.12 1.49 3.20
C LYS A 585 -14.78 1.43 1.71
N ILE A 586 -15.62 1.99 0.85
CA ILE A 586 -15.37 2.08 -0.61
C ILE A 586 -14.13 2.92 -0.88
N ARG A 587 -13.95 4.05 -0.18
CA ARG A 587 -12.76 4.91 -0.33
C ARG A 587 -11.49 4.17 0.08
N SER A 588 -11.49 3.55 1.27
CA SER A 588 -10.36 2.73 1.76
C SER A 588 -10.03 1.59 0.79
N THR A 589 -11.04 0.87 0.28
CA THR A 589 -10.85 -0.22 -0.68
C THR A 589 -10.28 0.29 -2.00
N LYS A 590 -10.73 1.45 -2.48
CA LYS A 590 -10.18 2.10 -3.69
C LYS A 590 -8.72 2.48 -3.50
N ASP A 591 -8.36 3.02 -2.35
CA ASP A 591 -6.99 3.44 -2.08
C ASP A 591 -6.06 2.23 -1.95
N ARG A 592 -6.48 1.17 -1.25
CA ARG A 592 -5.77 -0.13 -1.24
C ARG A 592 -5.63 -0.74 -2.64
N THR A 593 -6.67 -0.63 -3.47
CA THR A 593 -6.61 -1.13 -4.86
C THR A 593 -5.60 -0.34 -5.67
N LYS A 594 -5.55 0.99 -5.53
CA LYS A 594 -4.53 1.81 -6.20
C LYS A 594 -3.12 1.46 -5.72
N GLU A 595 -2.94 1.24 -4.42
CA GLU A 595 -1.67 0.83 -3.83
C GLU A 595 -1.20 -0.50 -4.44
N LEU A 596 -2.06 -1.52 -4.44
CA LEU A 596 -1.75 -2.84 -5.03
C LEU A 596 -1.46 -2.75 -6.53
N LEU A 597 -2.21 -1.92 -7.29
CA LEU A 597 -1.97 -1.70 -8.72
C LEU A 597 -0.70 -0.89 -9.01
N SER A 598 -0.15 -0.18 -8.01
CA SER A 598 1.09 0.58 -8.16
C SER A 598 2.34 -0.28 -7.91
N GLN A 599 2.18 -1.41 -7.23
CA GLN A 599 3.26 -2.36 -7.01
C GLN A 599 3.60 -3.07 -8.33
N PRO A 600 4.91 -3.27 -8.63
CA PRO A 600 5.31 -4.01 -9.82
C PRO A 600 4.76 -5.43 -9.77
N THR A 601 4.35 -5.97 -10.91
CA THR A 601 3.88 -7.36 -10.94
C THR A 601 5.03 -8.30 -10.65
N ASN A 602 4.71 -9.53 -10.23
CA ASN A 602 5.72 -10.55 -9.98
C ASN A 602 6.59 -10.81 -11.23
N GLU A 603 6.00 -10.75 -12.42
CA GLU A 603 6.73 -10.88 -13.69
C GLU A 603 7.71 -9.72 -13.90
N GLU A 604 7.32 -8.48 -13.59
CA GLU A 604 8.22 -7.33 -13.65
C GLU A 604 9.36 -7.45 -12.63
N LEU A 605 9.09 -7.98 -11.44
CA LEU A 605 10.10 -8.24 -10.42
C LEU A 605 11.10 -9.31 -10.86
N VAL A 606 10.65 -10.40 -11.48
CA VAL A 606 11.57 -11.42 -12.06
C VAL A 606 12.47 -10.79 -13.10
N VAL A 607 11.94 -9.99 -14.04
CA VAL A 607 12.75 -9.30 -15.05
C VAL A 607 13.78 -8.35 -14.40
N ARG A 608 13.40 -7.62 -13.35
CA ARG A 608 14.34 -6.75 -12.61
C ARG A 608 15.42 -7.53 -11.88
N LEU A 609 15.08 -8.71 -11.35
CA LEU A 609 16.01 -9.59 -10.67
C LEU A 609 17.01 -10.17 -11.67
N ASP A 610 16.55 -10.68 -12.81
CA ASP A 610 17.41 -11.16 -13.90
C ASP A 610 18.36 -10.06 -14.40
N ASP A 611 17.86 -8.84 -14.58
CA ASP A 611 18.67 -7.67 -14.96
C ASP A 611 19.73 -7.34 -13.89
N ALA A 612 19.38 -7.44 -12.61
CA ALA A 612 20.30 -7.20 -11.51
C ALA A 612 21.39 -8.30 -11.42
N GLU A 613 21.02 -9.56 -11.60
CA GLU A 613 21.93 -10.69 -11.65
C GLU A 613 22.91 -10.59 -12.83
N ALA A 614 22.40 -10.26 -14.02
CA ALA A 614 23.23 -10.01 -15.19
C ALA A 614 24.24 -8.86 -14.96
N ASN A 615 23.81 -7.79 -14.27
CA ASN A 615 24.68 -6.68 -13.89
C ASN A 615 25.74 -7.12 -12.87
N LEU A 616 25.39 -7.92 -11.86
CA LEU A 616 26.33 -8.45 -10.88
C LEU A 616 27.37 -9.36 -11.53
N LEU A 617 26.97 -10.24 -12.47
CA LEU A 617 27.88 -11.06 -13.25
C LEU A 617 28.84 -10.20 -14.10
N SER A 618 28.33 -9.13 -14.72
CA SER A 618 29.15 -8.17 -15.49
C SER A 618 30.20 -7.48 -14.61
N ILE A 619 29.81 -7.03 -13.41
CA ILE A 619 30.71 -6.39 -12.46
C ILE A 619 31.76 -7.39 -11.96
N THR A 620 31.34 -8.61 -11.62
CA THR A 620 32.24 -9.68 -11.15
C THR A 620 33.30 -9.99 -12.21
N LYS A 621 32.89 -10.11 -13.48
CA LYS A 621 33.81 -10.29 -14.61
C LYS A 621 34.82 -9.14 -14.72
N LYS A 622 34.36 -7.88 -14.64
CA LYS A 622 35.24 -6.69 -14.68
C LYS A 622 36.23 -6.67 -13.51
N VAL A 623 35.81 -7.09 -12.32
CA VAL A 623 36.71 -7.20 -11.16
C VAL A 623 37.77 -8.26 -11.40
N GLU A 624 37.41 -9.40 -11.99
CA GLU A 624 38.36 -10.47 -12.28
C GLU A 624 39.33 -10.10 -13.41
N GLU A 625 38.85 -9.44 -14.47
CA GLU A 625 39.70 -8.83 -15.50
C GLU A 625 40.68 -7.82 -14.89
N ALA A 626 40.21 -6.97 -13.97
CA ALA A 626 41.06 -6.01 -13.27
C ALA A 626 42.11 -6.68 -12.36
N ARG A 627 41.79 -7.84 -11.76
CA ARG A 627 42.75 -8.66 -11.01
C ARG A 627 43.82 -9.27 -11.92
N GLN A 628 43.45 -9.67 -13.13
CA GLN A 628 44.35 -10.27 -14.12
C GLN A 628 45.25 -9.25 -14.85
N LEU A 629 45.00 -7.95 -14.74
CA LEU A 629 45.84 -6.93 -15.36
C LEU A 629 47.29 -6.99 -14.84
N LYS A 630 48.20 -7.45 -15.70
CA LYS A 630 49.66 -7.51 -15.46
C LYS A 630 50.30 -6.19 -14.99
N VAL A 631 49.65 -5.06 -15.21
CA VAL A 631 50.10 -3.75 -14.68
C VAL A 631 50.14 -3.78 -13.15
N ASN A 632 49.19 -4.46 -12.52
CA ASN A 632 49.15 -4.63 -11.06
C ASN A 632 50.30 -5.53 -10.57
N GLU A 633 50.63 -6.60 -11.30
CA GLU A 633 51.81 -7.42 -11.00
C GLU A 633 53.11 -6.64 -11.16
N LYS A 634 53.29 -5.90 -12.26
CA LYS A 634 54.49 -5.09 -12.48
C LYS A 634 54.64 -4.01 -11.41
N HIS A 635 53.55 -3.36 -11.01
CA HIS A 635 53.57 -2.39 -9.92
C HIS A 635 53.88 -3.05 -8.57
N LYS A 636 53.30 -4.22 -8.29
CA LYS A 636 53.60 -5.03 -7.10
C LYS A 636 55.08 -5.42 -7.06
N GLU A 637 55.62 -5.88 -8.18
CA GLU A 637 57.02 -6.30 -8.28
C GLU A 637 57.98 -5.10 -8.21
N GLN A 638 57.63 -3.96 -8.83
CA GLN A 638 58.40 -2.72 -8.69
C GLN A 638 58.40 -2.21 -7.24
N THR A 639 57.26 -2.30 -6.55
CA THR A 639 57.14 -1.94 -5.14
C THR A 639 57.99 -2.88 -4.28
N LYS A 640 57.92 -4.19 -4.54
CA LYS A 640 58.76 -5.20 -3.88
C LYS A 640 60.26 -4.91 -4.07
N ARG A 641 60.70 -4.63 -5.30
CA ARG A 641 62.09 -4.26 -5.60
C ARG A 641 62.52 -2.99 -4.88
N ARG A 642 61.65 -1.97 -4.78
CA ARG A 642 61.93 -0.76 -4.00
C ARG A 642 62.09 -1.06 -2.51
N ILE A 643 61.21 -1.89 -1.94
CA ILE A 643 61.29 -2.33 -0.54
C ILE A 643 62.60 -3.08 -0.28
N GLU A 644 62.96 -4.03 -1.16
CA GLU A 644 64.20 -4.79 -1.05
C GLU A 644 65.44 -3.90 -1.17
N HIS A 645 65.41 -2.92 -2.09
CA HIS A 645 66.48 -1.94 -2.24
C HIS A 645 66.67 -1.10 -0.96
N PHE A 646 65.59 -0.50 -0.44
CA PHE A 646 65.64 0.25 0.83
C PHE A 646 66.08 -0.62 2.00
N ALA A 647 65.59 -1.85 2.10
CA ALA A 647 66.03 -2.79 3.13
C ALA A 647 67.52 -3.12 3.01
N SER A 648 68.05 -3.26 1.79
CA SER A 648 69.49 -3.50 1.55
C SER A 648 70.35 -2.31 1.95
N GLU A 649 69.94 -1.08 1.60
CA GLU A 649 70.63 0.14 1.99
C GLU A 649 70.62 0.30 3.50
N TRP A 650 69.47 0.04 4.13
CA TRP A 650 69.33 0.10 5.58
C TRP A 650 70.26 -0.90 6.27
N ARG A 651 70.30 -2.17 5.86
CA ARG A 651 71.26 -3.17 6.40
C ARG A 651 72.72 -2.75 6.21
N LYS A 652 73.03 -2.04 5.12
CA LYS A 652 74.38 -1.51 4.87
C LYS A 652 74.71 -0.36 5.82
N ARG A 653 73.79 0.59 6.01
CA ARG A 653 73.95 1.71 6.97
C ARG A 653 74.10 1.17 8.39
N LEU A 654 73.24 0.24 8.80
CA LEU A 654 73.30 -0.38 10.12
C LEU A 654 74.67 -1.01 10.39
N ARG A 655 75.22 -1.77 9.42
CA ARG A 655 76.58 -2.35 9.55
C ARG A 655 77.65 -1.26 9.70
N LEU A 656 77.65 -0.25 8.83
CA LEU A 656 78.61 0.85 8.91
C LEU A 656 78.53 1.61 10.24
N THR A 657 77.32 1.82 10.76
CA THR A 657 77.14 2.48 12.06
C THR A 657 77.61 1.61 13.21
N MET A 658 77.35 0.30 13.18
CA MET A 658 77.89 -0.63 14.17
C MET A 658 79.43 -0.65 14.16
N ASP A 659 80.03 -0.73 12.97
CA ASP A 659 81.49 -0.71 12.81
C ASP A 659 82.09 0.60 13.34
N PHE A 660 81.43 1.74 13.07
CA PHE A 660 81.84 3.05 13.59
C PHE A 660 81.74 3.11 15.12
N LEU A 661 80.62 2.65 15.70
CA LEU A 661 80.44 2.65 17.16
C LEU A 661 81.46 1.77 17.87
N HIS A 662 81.77 0.60 17.31
CA HIS A 662 82.83 -0.26 17.85
C HIS A 662 84.20 0.41 17.77
N THR A 663 84.53 1.03 16.63
CA THR A 663 85.79 1.77 16.46
C THR A 663 85.89 2.93 17.47
N MET A 664 84.80 3.67 17.69
CA MET A 664 84.75 4.75 18.67
C MET A 664 84.86 4.24 20.12
N GLU A 665 84.24 3.10 20.44
CA GLU A 665 84.36 2.46 21.75
C GLU A 665 85.81 2.04 22.03
N GLU A 666 86.51 1.49 21.03
CA GLU A 666 87.93 1.14 21.11
C GLU A 666 88.84 2.37 21.27
N VAL A 667 88.63 3.43 20.49
CA VAL A 667 89.49 4.64 20.51
C VAL A 667 89.25 5.50 21.75
N SER A 668 88.04 5.44 22.33
CA SER A 668 87.66 6.26 23.49
C SER A 668 87.84 5.55 24.83
N ASP A 669 88.50 4.38 24.85
CA ASP A 669 88.66 3.53 26.04
C ASP A 669 87.33 3.30 26.79
N GLY A 670 86.24 3.12 26.04
CA GLY A 670 84.90 2.88 26.57
C GLY A 670 84.13 4.12 27.05
N MET A 671 84.64 5.34 26.82
CA MET A 671 83.89 6.56 27.11
C MET A 671 82.61 6.65 26.26
N VAL A 672 82.68 6.26 24.98
CA VAL A 672 81.52 6.05 24.11
C VAL A 672 81.22 4.56 24.06
N SER A 673 80.11 4.12 24.68
CA SER A 673 79.71 2.71 24.60
C SER A 673 78.71 2.47 23.47
N ALA A 674 79.03 1.54 22.57
CA ALA A 674 78.17 1.17 21.44
C ALA A 674 76.79 0.69 21.94
N LYS A 675 76.77 -0.10 23.02
CA LYS A 675 75.54 -0.62 23.63
C LYS A 675 74.63 0.48 24.16
N LYS A 676 75.19 1.54 24.76
CA LYS A 676 74.40 2.68 25.26
C LYS A 676 73.85 3.54 24.12
N CYS A 677 74.65 3.78 23.08
CA CYS A 677 74.19 4.55 21.91
C CYS A 677 73.04 3.85 21.18
N LEU A 678 73.08 2.51 21.07
CA LEU A 678 72.02 1.72 20.45
C LEU A 678 70.75 1.60 21.31
N SER A 679 70.86 1.70 22.64
CA SER A 679 69.69 1.73 23.53
C SER A 679 69.04 3.12 23.61
N GLY A 680 69.65 4.14 23.00
CA GLY A 680 69.20 5.53 23.09
C GLY A 680 69.71 6.29 24.32
N ASP A 681 70.53 5.66 25.17
CA ASP A 681 71.10 6.28 26.40
C ASP A 681 72.56 6.73 26.20
N GLY A 682 73.06 6.69 24.96
CA GLY A 682 74.43 7.04 24.63
C GLY A 682 74.62 8.53 24.37
N GLN A 683 75.88 8.95 24.31
CA GLN A 683 76.25 10.34 23.98
C GLN A 683 75.99 10.70 22.52
N ILE A 684 75.73 9.72 21.67
CA ILE A 684 75.33 9.88 20.28
C ILE A 684 73.87 9.44 20.18
N GLU A 685 72.96 10.41 19.98
CA GLU A 685 71.57 10.11 19.70
C GLU A 685 71.47 9.44 18.33
N MET A 686 71.06 8.17 18.34
CA MET A 686 70.64 7.45 17.14
C MET A 686 69.15 7.20 17.25
N ASP A 687 68.37 7.71 16.29
CA ASP A 687 66.97 7.34 16.16
C ASP A 687 66.89 5.83 15.91
N SER A 688 66.52 5.09 16.95
CA SER A 688 66.27 3.65 16.86
C SER A 688 65.16 3.39 15.84
N ASP A 689 65.34 2.37 15.00
CA ASP A 689 64.36 2.00 13.97
C ASP A 689 62.97 1.72 14.56
N GLU A 690 62.87 1.30 15.83
CA GLU A 690 61.58 1.18 16.50
C GLU A 690 60.85 2.51 16.62
N VAL A 691 61.55 3.60 16.89
CA VAL A 691 60.97 4.95 17.01
C VAL A 691 60.51 5.43 15.64
N ALA A 692 61.33 5.24 14.60
CA ALA A 692 60.97 5.57 13.22
C ALA A 692 59.76 4.75 12.73
N VAL A 693 59.70 3.45 13.03
CA VAL A 693 58.56 2.57 12.69
C VAL A 693 57.31 2.96 13.48
N LYS A 694 57.42 3.24 14.79
CA LYS A 694 56.29 3.72 15.61
C LYS A 694 55.74 5.03 15.08
N GLN A 695 56.59 5.97 14.66
CA GLN A 695 56.19 7.24 14.05
C GLN A 695 55.52 7.04 12.68
N ALA A 696 56.06 6.15 11.84
CA ALA A 696 55.48 5.83 10.53
C ALA A 696 54.10 5.16 10.65
N VAL A 697 53.95 4.20 11.56
CA VAL A 697 52.66 3.54 11.85
C VAL A 697 51.65 4.53 12.43
N ALA A 698 52.06 5.42 13.34
CA ALA A 698 51.20 6.47 13.88
C ALA A 698 50.73 7.44 12.78
N LEU A 699 51.59 7.80 11.84
CA LEU A 699 51.24 8.62 10.67
C LEU A 699 50.26 7.91 9.72
N ALA A 700 50.46 6.62 9.46
CA ALA A 700 49.57 5.82 8.62
C ALA A 700 48.18 5.68 9.25
N LYS A 701 48.11 5.37 10.55
CA LYS A 701 46.84 5.32 11.29
C LYS A 701 46.13 6.66 11.29
N LYS A 702 46.86 7.76 11.49
CA LYS A 702 46.30 9.13 11.44
C LYS A 702 45.80 9.53 10.05
N LYS A 703 46.34 8.96 8.97
CA LYS A 703 45.83 9.13 7.59
C LYS A 703 44.56 8.32 7.32
N HIS A 704 44.46 7.12 7.87
CA HIS A 704 43.28 6.26 7.67
C HIS A 704 42.10 6.58 8.60
N SER A 705 42.35 7.14 9.79
CA SER A 705 41.30 7.43 10.77
C SER A 705 40.65 8.82 10.61
N GLY A 706 41.02 9.59 9.59
CA GLY A 706 40.46 10.93 9.35
C GLY A 706 39.51 10.92 8.16
N PRO A 707 38.28 11.49 8.25
CA PRO A 707 37.47 11.75 7.07
C PRO A 707 38.29 12.59 6.08
N PRO A 708 38.16 12.34 4.76
CA PRO A 708 39.03 12.95 3.74
C PRO A 708 38.96 14.47 3.86
N ARG A 709 40.00 15.08 4.45
CA ARG A 709 40.07 16.54 4.57
C ARG A 709 40.24 17.12 3.17
N PRO A 710 39.37 18.06 2.76
CA PRO A 710 39.55 18.76 1.48
C PRO A 710 40.88 19.49 1.51
N LEU A 711 41.75 19.18 0.56
CA LEU A 711 43.07 19.78 0.39
C LEU A 711 42.92 21.30 0.23
N LYS A 712 43.16 22.05 1.31
CA LYS A 712 43.34 23.51 1.26
C LYS A 712 44.59 23.79 0.43
N ARG A 713 44.40 24.17 -0.84
CA ARG A 713 45.44 24.69 -1.73
C ARG A 713 46.18 25.83 -1.02
N ARG A 714 47.45 25.59 -0.69
CA ARG A 714 48.41 26.64 -0.36
C ARG A 714 48.54 27.56 -1.57
N LYS A 715 48.19 28.85 -1.40
CA LYS A 715 48.55 29.91 -2.36
C LYS A 715 50.07 30.02 -2.37
N THR A 716 50.71 29.47 -3.39
CA THR A 716 52.08 29.85 -3.77
C THR A 716 52.02 30.77 -4.97
N LYS A 717 52.75 31.86 -4.81
CA LYS A 717 52.94 33.03 -5.66
C LYS A 717 53.43 32.60 -7.06
N GLU A 718 52.79 33.17 -8.08
CA GLU A 718 53.06 32.96 -9.50
C GLU A 718 54.50 33.35 -9.88
N THR A 719 55.19 32.42 -10.52
CA THR A 719 56.24 32.68 -11.52
C THR A 719 56.00 31.71 -12.67
N GLU A 720 55.93 32.27 -13.87
CA GLU A 720 55.54 31.66 -15.13
C GLU A 720 56.48 30.53 -15.61
N THR A 721 55.98 29.78 -16.60
CA THR A 721 56.66 28.83 -17.51
C THR A 721 56.81 27.37 -17.06
N SER A 722 55.82 26.56 -17.40
CA SER A 722 55.96 25.34 -18.24
C SER A 722 54.70 24.48 -18.14
N ASP A 723 54.24 23.99 -19.30
CA ASP A 723 53.02 23.21 -19.51
C ASP A 723 53.05 21.83 -18.81
N GLY A 724 52.81 21.84 -17.50
CA GLY A 724 52.56 20.67 -16.69
C GLY A 724 51.06 20.43 -16.52
N ILE A 725 50.59 19.31 -17.07
CA ILE A 725 49.19 18.82 -17.05
C ILE A 725 48.69 18.71 -15.60
N ALA A 726 48.03 19.75 -15.11
CA ALA A 726 47.27 19.72 -13.86
C ALA A 726 45.77 19.51 -14.16
N PRO A 727 45.03 18.73 -13.35
CA PRO A 727 43.60 18.52 -13.55
C PRO A 727 42.84 19.84 -13.41
N SER A 728 42.19 20.27 -14.49
CA SER A 728 41.32 21.46 -14.51
C SER A 728 40.06 21.19 -13.68
N LYS A 729 39.63 22.17 -12.89
CA LYS A 729 38.44 22.06 -12.03
C LYS A 729 37.14 21.79 -12.78
N ASN A 730 37.11 22.05 -14.08
CA ASN A 730 35.93 21.88 -14.93
C ASN A 730 35.93 20.53 -15.65
N PHE A 731 36.84 19.62 -15.33
CA PHE A 731 36.91 18.31 -15.94
C PHE A 731 35.80 17.39 -15.43
N VAL A 732 34.92 16.95 -16.33
CA VAL A 732 33.81 16.06 -16.01
C VAL A 732 34.11 14.63 -16.41
N ALA A 733 34.54 14.43 -17.66
CA ALA A 733 34.73 13.09 -18.20
C ALA A 733 35.70 13.09 -19.39
N VAL A 734 36.09 11.89 -19.81
CA VAL A 734 36.78 11.64 -21.08
C VAL A 734 35.82 10.91 -22.00
N ARG A 735 35.63 11.40 -23.23
CA ARG A 735 34.89 10.70 -24.29
C ARG A 735 35.81 10.41 -25.47
N LEU A 736 35.52 9.38 -26.25
CA LEU A 736 36.20 9.17 -27.53
C LEU A 736 35.41 9.90 -28.62
N ASN A 737 36.09 10.73 -29.41
CA ASN A 737 35.47 11.38 -30.56
C ASN A 737 35.23 10.37 -31.70
N SER A 738 34.57 10.81 -32.77
CA SER A 738 34.24 9.96 -33.94
C SER A 738 35.45 9.34 -34.65
N GLN A 739 36.67 9.77 -34.31
CA GLN A 739 37.93 9.21 -34.83
C GLN A 739 38.65 8.31 -33.81
N GLY A 740 38.01 7.98 -32.68
CA GLY A 740 38.60 7.17 -31.61
C GLY A 740 39.68 7.90 -30.82
N ARG A 741 39.77 9.24 -30.92
CA ARG A 741 40.70 10.04 -30.12
C ARG A 741 40.06 10.47 -28.81
N VAL A 742 40.87 10.42 -27.77
CA VAL A 742 40.51 10.78 -26.40
C VAL A 742 40.29 12.29 -26.30
N GLU A 743 39.04 12.69 -26.09
CA GLU A 743 38.58 14.06 -25.94
C GLU A 743 38.13 14.29 -24.49
N ARG A 744 38.60 15.37 -23.85
CA ARG A 744 38.19 15.72 -22.49
C ARG A 744 36.94 16.58 -22.56
N VAL A 745 35.90 16.16 -21.87
CA VAL A 745 34.65 16.92 -21.70
C VAL A 745 34.83 17.82 -20.48
N LEU A 746 34.87 19.12 -20.74
CA LEU A 746 34.90 20.17 -19.72
C LEU A 746 33.49 20.76 -19.59
N LEU A 747 33.08 21.16 -18.39
CA LEU A 747 31.89 22.00 -18.21
C LEU A 747 32.17 23.36 -18.83
N ASP A 748 31.39 23.71 -19.86
CA ASP A 748 31.36 25.06 -20.39
C ASP A 748 30.84 25.99 -19.29
N ASP A 749 31.72 26.85 -18.78
CA ASP A 749 31.33 27.99 -17.95
C ASP A 749 30.59 28.95 -18.88
N GLY A 750 29.28 28.74 -19.03
CA GLY A 750 28.41 29.52 -19.90
C GLY A 750 28.52 31.01 -19.59
N ASN A 751 29.30 31.70 -20.41
CA ASN A 751 29.43 33.14 -20.43
C ASN A 751 29.47 33.61 -21.88
N ASP A 752 28.35 33.43 -22.57
CA ASP A 752 28.08 34.12 -23.84
C ASP A 752 27.01 35.18 -23.60
N ALA A 753 27.52 36.40 -23.41
CA ALA A 753 26.86 37.62 -23.83
C ALA A 753 27.25 37.90 -25.29
N ASP A 754 26.33 38.56 -26.00
CA ASP A 754 26.42 39.12 -27.36
C ASP A 754 26.18 38.17 -28.55
N SER A 755 24.89 38.01 -28.89
CA SER A 755 24.32 38.19 -30.25
C SER A 755 22.80 38.37 -30.19
#